data_AF-A0A2T0M5R5-F1
#
_entry.id   AF-A0A2T0M5R5-F1
#
_cell.length_a   1.000
_cell.length_b   1.000
_cell.length_c   1.000
_cell.angle_alpha   90.00
_cell.angle_beta   90.00
_cell.angle_gamma   90.00
#
_symmetry.space_group_name_H-M   'P 1'
#
loop_
_entity.id
_entity.type
_entity.pdbx_description
1 polymer ?
#
loop_
_entity_poly.entity_id
_entity_poly.type
_entity_poly.pdbx_seq_one_letter_code
_entity_poly.pdbx_strand_id
1 'polypeptide(L)'
;MNLQRTFRFLSVITLALSLAVSSIVLWAGATPAQAVRGGSQVADGTWGFVAKVTVGELHGCTGALVSSQYVLTAASCLAAAGQSVSTGAPTLATTVTVGRTDLLGTGGRVLPVDWIHPHRDRDVALVRLALRVIDVAPVRVSATAPAEGDALQVAGFGRTAQEWAPRRLHAAPVVAGTVSAGSFGWTGADAGDVSACQGDAGAPVFRTGGSGPELVGLGIGAGQGGCLGAAEDGPRGADAVRVDDLANWVRLVAGEPTADFATYGAQVEGIGGYDLKDARDQVVAFDYEHTGKLDHLLLYRPGGQRVSIVKRGPDGTYVPVLSSTTGIGGYDLKSAADRIIAFDYESSGKLDHLLLYRPGVGTVHILKHGSGNTFTPVYASTDAGIGGYNMKDARDQVVAFDYEHTGKLDHLLLYRPGAETVWILKHGAGNSFSAVLNRTTGIGGYDLKSAADRIIAYDYDGSGKPDHLVAYRPGTGTVWILKHGTGNSFSAVFHTSAGIGGYNLEDVRDQVVAYDYEHTGKLDHLVLYRPGAATAWILKHGTGNAFSAVFHSSAGIGSYDLKSAADRIIAWDHRSSGGQGFLFLYRPGSQIAQVLGRYYGPAVPARVTMRPAVRPDSILEKFAYPVTYRHEYAGTSGQADWGTQAAEAKNFELVSGNGGIIWVSCTASPENGVGVIKVFPGLLNGETEIGEPHLGVTAVCFKVLAPTGYVKIRIPNVYEVQGDSRSPGAGHDVDATVVNVASGAERTKRVERDESEQFGRTDTTCDEGHPDYPDNCRETLLELRVVS
;
A
#
# COMPACT_ATOMS: atom_id res chain seq x y z
N MET A 1 -36.87 40.86 -46.94
CA MET A 1 -37.56 40.78 -48.24
C MET A 1 -37.28 39.39 -48.82
N ASN A 2 -38.19 38.42 -48.65
CA ASN A 2 -39.21 38.01 -49.66
C ASN A 2 -38.52 37.35 -50.87
N LEU A 3 -38.72 36.09 -51.30
CA LEU A 3 -39.87 35.15 -51.38
C LEU A 3 -39.28 33.72 -51.61
N GLN A 4 -39.68 32.63 -50.93
CA GLN A 4 -40.74 31.64 -51.27
C GLN A 4 -40.59 30.79 -52.56
N ARG A 5 -40.69 29.45 -52.36
CA ARG A 5 -41.53 28.45 -53.10
C ARG A 5 -41.05 27.99 -54.50
N THR A 6 -41.22 26.75 -55.01
CA THR A 6 -41.99 25.53 -54.65
C THR A 6 -41.71 24.40 -55.68
N PHE A 7 -41.66 23.14 -55.23
CA PHE A 7 -42.15 21.86 -55.81
C PHE A 7 -41.68 21.32 -57.18
N ARG A 8 -41.27 20.03 -57.20
CA ARG A 8 -42.06 18.91 -57.78
C ARG A 8 -41.53 17.53 -57.38
N PHE A 9 -42.46 16.68 -56.91
CA PHE A 9 -42.34 15.23 -56.76
C PHE A 9 -42.34 14.54 -58.13
N LEU A 10 -41.60 13.44 -58.29
CA LEU A 10 -42.09 12.24 -58.98
C LEU A 10 -41.30 10.98 -58.53
N SER A 11 -42.03 9.87 -58.47
CA SER A 11 -41.74 8.61 -57.79
C SER A 11 -41.27 7.50 -58.76
N VAL A 12 -40.28 6.71 -58.30
CA VAL A 12 -40.13 5.23 -58.35
C VAL A 12 -39.90 4.53 -59.72
N ILE A 13 -38.87 3.65 -59.78
CA ILE A 13 -38.87 2.22 -60.21
C ILE A 13 -37.55 1.74 -60.90
N THR A 14 -36.80 0.94 -60.12
CA THR A 14 -36.02 -0.31 -60.39
C THR A 14 -34.86 -0.48 -61.42
N LEU A 15 -33.84 -1.16 -60.87
CA LEU A 15 -33.05 -2.33 -61.37
C LEU A 15 -31.69 -2.13 -62.08
N ALA A 16 -30.65 -2.40 -61.28
CA ALA A 16 -29.46 -3.23 -61.49
C ALA A 16 -28.71 -3.22 -62.84
N LEU A 17 -27.40 -2.90 -62.78
CA LEU A 17 -26.39 -3.68 -63.49
C LEU A 17 -25.02 -3.60 -62.77
N SER A 18 -24.45 -4.78 -62.54
CA SER A 18 -23.13 -5.08 -62.01
C SER A 18 -21.99 -4.65 -62.95
N LEU A 19 -20.92 -4.07 -62.41
CA LEU A 19 -19.58 -4.18 -62.98
C LEU A 19 -18.54 -4.35 -61.85
N ALA A 20 -17.91 -5.52 -61.83
CA ALA A 20 -16.73 -5.82 -61.06
C ALA A 20 -15.50 -5.20 -61.75
N VAL A 21 -14.67 -4.51 -60.98
CA VAL A 21 -13.28 -4.21 -61.35
C VAL A 21 -12.41 -4.68 -60.20
N SER A 22 -11.71 -5.79 -60.45
CA SER A 22 -10.65 -6.32 -59.59
C SER A 22 -9.41 -5.44 -59.72
N SER A 23 -8.96 -4.86 -58.61
CA SER A 23 -7.64 -4.25 -58.49
C SER A 23 -6.83 -5.08 -57.51
N ILE A 24 -5.99 -5.98 -58.04
CA ILE A 24 -4.95 -6.68 -57.28
C ILE A 24 -3.87 -5.64 -56.96
N VAL A 25 -3.74 -5.30 -55.68
CA VAL A 25 -2.56 -4.61 -55.17
C VAL A 25 -1.74 -5.65 -54.40
N LEU A 26 -0.65 -6.10 -55.02
CA LEU A 26 0.39 -6.89 -54.39
C LEU A 26 1.18 -5.98 -53.43
N TRP A 27 0.78 -5.95 -52.17
CA TRP A 27 1.65 -5.54 -51.08
C TRP A 27 2.38 -6.79 -50.58
N ALA A 28 3.66 -6.91 -50.91
CA ALA A 28 4.59 -7.71 -50.12
C ALA A 28 4.82 -6.95 -48.80
N GLY A 29 3.83 -6.98 -47.91
CA GLY A 29 3.89 -6.42 -46.57
C GLY A 29 4.35 -7.50 -45.62
N ALA A 30 5.43 -7.26 -44.88
CA ALA A 30 5.75 -8.04 -43.70
C ALA A 30 4.51 -8.04 -42.78
N THR A 31 3.98 -9.22 -42.48
CA THR A 31 2.85 -9.40 -41.57
C THR A 31 3.26 -8.93 -40.17
N PRO A 32 2.49 -8.04 -39.51
CA PRO A 32 2.82 -7.59 -38.16
C PRO A 32 2.74 -8.75 -37.16
N ALA A 33 3.70 -8.81 -36.24
CA ALA A 33 3.82 -9.84 -35.21
C ALA A 33 2.72 -9.72 -34.13
N GLN A 34 2.15 -10.85 -33.71
CA GLN A 34 0.89 -10.98 -32.97
C GLN A 34 1.05 -11.65 -31.59
N ALA A 35 1.03 -10.89 -30.48
CA ALA A 35 0.90 -11.36 -29.07
C ALA A 35 -0.55 -11.55 -28.67
N VAL A 36 -0.82 -12.48 -27.74
CA VAL A 36 -1.90 -13.45 -27.95
C VAL A 36 -1.74 -14.06 -29.35
N ARG A 37 -1.49 -15.36 -29.45
CA ARG A 37 -1.46 -15.96 -30.80
C ARG A 37 -2.77 -15.60 -31.52
N GLY A 38 -2.73 -15.13 -32.76
CA GLY A 38 -3.92 -14.65 -33.48
C GLY A 38 -4.41 -13.23 -33.11
N GLY A 39 -3.77 -12.54 -32.17
CA GLY A 39 -4.14 -11.20 -31.70
C GLY A 39 -3.43 -10.05 -32.41
N SER A 40 -4.06 -8.88 -32.49
CA SER A 40 -3.47 -7.70 -33.13
C SER A 40 -2.85 -6.74 -32.11
N GLN A 41 -1.81 -6.02 -32.52
CA GLN A 41 -1.26 -4.91 -31.73
C GLN A 41 -2.35 -3.88 -31.42
N VAL A 42 -2.38 -3.45 -30.16
CA VAL A 42 -3.34 -2.45 -29.70
C VAL A 42 -2.84 -1.06 -30.06
N ALA A 43 -3.77 -0.21 -30.50
CA ALA A 43 -3.49 1.20 -30.77
C ALA A 43 -3.23 1.97 -29.46
N ASP A 44 -2.35 2.96 -29.52
CA ASP A 44 -2.00 3.77 -28.35
C ASP A 44 -3.25 4.42 -27.73
N GLY A 45 -3.30 4.46 -26.40
CA GLY A 45 -4.43 5.01 -25.66
C GLY A 45 -5.63 4.05 -25.52
N THR A 46 -5.57 2.85 -26.10
CA THR A 46 -6.62 1.83 -25.94
C THR A 46 -6.32 0.89 -24.77
N TRP A 47 -7.35 0.60 -23.98
CA TRP A 47 -7.32 -0.29 -22.80
C TRP A 47 -6.20 0.02 -21.80
N GLY A 48 -6.01 1.30 -21.44
CA GLY A 48 -4.97 1.73 -20.50
C GLY A 48 -5.01 1.04 -19.11
N PHE A 49 -6.12 0.41 -18.73
CA PHE A 49 -6.24 -0.38 -17.52
C PHE A 49 -5.45 -1.70 -17.56
N VAL A 50 -5.07 -2.21 -18.74
CA VAL A 50 -4.27 -3.44 -18.84
C VAL A 50 -2.86 -3.13 -18.35
N ALA A 51 -2.38 -3.95 -17.43
CA ALA A 51 -1.13 -3.74 -16.72
C ALA A 51 -0.11 -4.83 -17.08
N LYS A 52 1.16 -4.45 -17.22
CA LYS A 52 2.29 -5.37 -17.18
C LYS A 52 2.74 -5.52 -15.73
N VAL A 53 2.75 -6.74 -15.22
CA VAL A 53 3.28 -7.06 -13.89
C VAL A 53 4.65 -7.71 -14.07
N THR A 54 5.68 -7.18 -13.43
CA THR A 54 7.05 -7.70 -13.48
C THR A 54 7.48 -8.11 -12.08
N VAL A 55 7.84 -9.38 -11.89
CA VAL A 55 8.18 -9.96 -10.59
C VAL A 55 9.67 -10.31 -10.57
N GLY A 56 10.45 -9.54 -9.81
CA GLY A 56 11.91 -9.62 -9.82
C GLY A 56 12.49 -9.42 -11.23
N GLU A 57 13.60 -10.09 -11.51
CA GLU A 57 14.20 -10.19 -12.84
C GLU A 57 13.76 -11.46 -13.60
N LEU A 58 12.85 -12.24 -13.02
CA LEU A 58 12.60 -13.64 -13.38
C LEU A 58 11.52 -13.79 -14.44
N HIS A 59 10.36 -13.17 -14.24
CA HIS A 59 9.21 -13.35 -15.13
C HIS A 59 8.22 -12.18 -15.05
N GLY A 60 7.41 -12.05 -16.09
CA GLY A 60 6.39 -11.02 -16.19
C GLY A 60 5.04 -11.60 -16.59
N CYS A 61 3.98 -11.03 -16.05
CA CYS A 61 2.58 -11.39 -16.25
C CYS A 61 1.79 -10.17 -16.72
N THR A 62 0.48 -10.36 -16.85
CA THR A 62 -0.49 -9.31 -17.14
C THR A 62 -1.40 -9.10 -15.93
N GLY A 63 -2.07 -7.95 -15.87
CA GLY A 63 -3.08 -7.64 -14.87
C GLY A 63 -4.08 -6.60 -15.38
N ALA A 64 -5.02 -6.22 -14.53
CA ALA A 64 -5.97 -5.14 -14.79
C ALA A 64 -6.08 -4.19 -13.61
N LEU A 65 -5.96 -2.88 -13.87
CA LEU A 65 -6.24 -1.81 -12.91
C LEU A 65 -7.74 -1.80 -12.59
N VAL A 66 -8.10 -2.15 -11.36
CA VAL A 66 -9.50 -2.25 -10.91
C VAL A 66 -9.89 -1.13 -9.91
N SER A 67 -8.90 -0.41 -9.40
CA SER A 67 -9.04 0.87 -8.70
C SER A 67 -7.79 1.72 -8.93
N SER A 68 -7.79 2.97 -8.51
CA SER A 68 -6.66 3.89 -8.70
C SER A 68 -5.37 3.39 -8.04
N GLN A 69 -5.44 2.47 -7.07
CA GLN A 69 -4.26 1.95 -6.37
C GLN A 69 -4.11 0.42 -6.45
N TYR A 70 -5.00 -0.29 -7.14
CA TYR A 70 -4.97 -1.76 -7.14
C TYR A 70 -5.09 -2.36 -8.52
N VAL A 71 -4.23 -3.34 -8.76
CA VAL A 71 -4.25 -4.19 -9.95
C VAL A 71 -4.63 -5.61 -9.55
N LEU A 72 -5.56 -6.19 -10.30
CA LEU A 72 -5.94 -7.60 -10.21
C LEU A 72 -5.04 -8.41 -11.16
N THR A 73 -4.38 -9.44 -10.65
CA THR A 73 -3.50 -10.35 -11.41
C THR A 73 -3.61 -11.79 -10.88
N ALA A 74 -2.97 -12.75 -11.54
CA ALA A 74 -2.94 -14.14 -11.08
C ALA A 74 -2.05 -14.26 -9.83
N ALA A 75 -2.48 -15.02 -8.82
CA ALA A 75 -1.67 -15.21 -7.60
C ALA A 75 -0.40 -16.03 -7.92
N SER A 76 -0.53 -17.03 -8.77
CA SER A 76 0.56 -17.87 -9.30
C SER A 76 1.65 -17.08 -10.01
N CYS A 77 1.38 -15.82 -10.43
CA CYS A 77 2.40 -14.92 -10.94
C CYS A 77 3.40 -14.45 -9.87
N LEU A 78 2.94 -14.30 -8.62
CA LEU A 78 3.66 -13.60 -7.56
C LEU A 78 4.54 -14.51 -6.71
N ALA A 79 4.53 -15.82 -6.97
CA ALA A 79 5.32 -16.82 -6.26
C ALA A 79 6.14 -17.66 -7.23
N ALA A 80 7.20 -18.30 -6.72
CA ALA A 80 7.85 -19.38 -7.45
C ALA A 80 6.90 -20.58 -7.63
N ALA A 81 7.14 -21.39 -8.66
CA ALA A 81 6.31 -22.57 -8.93
C ALA A 81 6.21 -23.47 -7.69
N GLY A 82 4.98 -23.77 -7.27
CA GLY A 82 4.70 -24.62 -6.11
C GLY A 82 4.73 -23.91 -4.75
N GLN A 83 5.01 -22.61 -4.69
CA GLN A 83 4.93 -21.82 -3.45
C GLN A 83 3.60 -21.07 -3.34
N SER A 84 3.11 -20.92 -2.11
CA SER A 84 1.93 -20.11 -1.81
C SER A 84 2.30 -18.63 -1.70
N VAL A 85 1.35 -17.76 -2.08
CA VAL A 85 1.46 -16.32 -1.87
C VAL A 85 0.80 -15.99 -0.53
N SER A 86 1.53 -15.32 0.36
CA SER A 86 0.97 -14.77 1.60
C SER A 86 0.55 -13.32 1.42
N THR A 87 -0.36 -12.85 2.27
CA THR A 87 -0.65 -11.42 2.37
C THR A 87 0.56 -10.70 2.96
N GLY A 88 0.92 -9.55 2.41
CA GLY A 88 2.07 -8.79 2.88
C GLY A 88 2.83 -8.05 1.78
N ALA A 89 3.96 -7.47 2.14
CA ALA A 89 4.89 -6.94 1.15
C ALA A 89 5.42 -8.06 0.24
N PRO A 90 5.62 -7.80 -1.07
CA PRO A 90 6.24 -8.77 -1.96
C PRO A 90 7.61 -9.24 -1.46
N THR A 91 7.86 -10.55 -1.51
CA THR A 91 9.19 -11.12 -1.20
C THR A 91 10.22 -10.83 -2.29
N LEU A 92 9.75 -10.70 -3.53
CA LEU A 92 10.52 -10.24 -4.69
C LEU A 92 10.02 -8.87 -5.11
N ALA A 93 10.96 -7.97 -5.43
CA ALA A 93 10.63 -6.64 -5.93
C ALA A 93 9.70 -6.75 -7.14
N THR A 94 8.47 -6.26 -6.99
CA THR A 94 7.43 -6.36 -8.01
C THR A 94 7.06 -4.98 -8.49
N THR A 95 7.02 -4.79 -9.81
CA THR A 95 6.64 -3.52 -10.43
C THR A 95 5.47 -3.72 -11.38
N VAL A 96 4.65 -2.68 -11.52
CA VAL A 96 3.50 -2.67 -12.41
C VAL A 96 3.60 -1.47 -13.33
N THR A 97 3.49 -1.73 -14.64
CA THR A 97 3.35 -0.70 -15.67
C THR A 97 1.90 -0.65 -16.14
N VAL A 98 1.28 0.53 -16.09
CA VAL A 98 -0.14 0.73 -16.44
C VAL A 98 -0.32 2.06 -17.19
N GLY A 99 -1.36 2.18 -18.01
CA GLY A 99 -1.67 3.41 -18.74
C GLY A 99 -0.85 3.63 -20.02
N ARG A 100 -0.12 2.60 -20.50
CA ARG A 100 0.55 2.65 -21.80
C ARG A 100 0.45 1.32 -22.54
N THR A 101 0.25 1.43 -23.85
CA THR A 101 0.12 0.30 -24.79
C THR A 101 1.48 -0.16 -25.33
N ASP A 102 2.47 0.75 -25.41
CA ASP A 102 3.85 0.45 -25.76
C ASP A 102 4.74 0.67 -24.52
N LEU A 103 5.46 -0.38 -24.10
CA LEU A 103 6.31 -0.36 -22.92
C LEU A 103 7.54 0.56 -23.06
N LEU A 104 7.89 0.97 -24.29
CA LEU A 104 8.91 2.00 -24.54
C LEU A 104 8.36 3.43 -24.46
N GLY A 105 7.04 3.59 -24.46
CA GLY A 105 6.40 4.90 -24.30
C GLY A 105 6.57 5.46 -22.89
N THR A 106 6.27 6.75 -22.71
CA THR A 106 6.42 7.46 -21.42
C THR A 106 5.10 7.81 -20.73
N GLY A 107 3.93 7.63 -21.36
CA GLY A 107 2.60 7.94 -20.78
C GLY A 107 2.13 6.92 -19.73
N GLY A 108 1.22 7.24 -18.81
CA GLY A 108 0.87 6.30 -17.72
C GLY A 108 2.00 6.14 -16.69
N ARG A 109 2.03 5.05 -15.92
CA ARG A 109 2.87 4.92 -14.71
C ARG A 109 3.59 3.58 -14.61
N VAL A 110 4.80 3.59 -14.03
CA VAL A 110 5.53 2.40 -13.57
C VAL A 110 5.69 2.53 -12.07
N LEU A 111 5.08 1.64 -11.29
CA LEU A 111 5.00 1.75 -9.83
C LEU A 111 5.38 0.43 -9.15
N PRO A 112 6.11 0.48 -8.02
CA PRO A 112 6.33 -0.70 -7.22
C PRO A 112 5.03 -1.15 -6.54
N VAL A 113 4.93 -2.46 -6.29
CA VAL A 113 3.90 -3.05 -5.44
C VAL A 113 4.39 -3.00 -4.00
N ASP A 114 3.59 -2.44 -3.10
CA ASP A 114 3.93 -2.36 -1.68
C ASP A 114 3.20 -3.41 -0.83
N TRP A 115 2.11 -3.99 -1.35
CA TRP A 115 1.32 -5.00 -0.64
C TRP A 115 0.56 -5.93 -1.58
N ILE A 116 0.47 -7.20 -1.20
CA ILE A 116 -0.27 -8.26 -1.91
C ILE A 116 -1.42 -8.75 -1.03
N HIS A 117 -2.61 -8.86 -1.62
CA HIS A 117 -3.78 -9.51 -1.05
C HIS A 117 -4.17 -10.71 -1.93
N PRO A 118 -3.66 -11.92 -1.66
CA PRO A 118 -4.07 -13.11 -2.38
C PRO A 118 -5.52 -13.47 -2.01
N HIS A 119 -6.28 -13.98 -2.99
CA HIS A 119 -7.57 -14.60 -2.72
C HIS A 119 -7.35 -16.02 -2.19
N ARG A 120 -8.12 -16.43 -1.17
CA ARG A 120 -7.91 -17.71 -0.47
C ARG A 120 -8.13 -18.97 -1.34
N ASP A 121 -9.14 -18.94 -2.19
CA ASP A 121 -9.64 -20.14 -2.90
C ASP A 121 -9.56 -20.01 -4.44
N ARG A 122 -8.89 -18.96 -4.94
CA ARG A 122 -8.82 -18.64 -6.37
C ARG A 122 -7.42 -18.20 -6.71
N ASP A 123 -6.94 -18.54 -7.91
CA ASP A 123 -5.64 -18.11 -8.42
C ASP A 123 -5.67 -16.63 -8.85
N VAL A 124 -5.97 -15.73 -7.90
CA VAL A 124 -6.12 -14.29 -8.12
C VAL A 124 -5.56 -13.55 -6.91
N ALA A 125 -4.87 -12.45 -7.17
CA ALA A 125 -4.40 -11.53 -6.15
C ALA A 125 -4.68 -10.08 -6.54
N LEU A 126 -4.98 -9.26 -5.53
CA LEU A 126 -4.95 -7.81 -5.63
C LEU A 126 -3.58 -7.34 -5.17
N VAL A 127 -2.86 -6.63 -6.05
CA VAL A 127 -1.61 -5.96 -5.70
C VAL A 127 -1.87 -4.47 -5.52
N ARG A 128 -1.44 -3.92 -4.39
CA ARG A 128 -1.50 -2.49 -4.11
C ARG A 128 -0.25 -1.81 -4.65
N LEU A 129 -0.47 -0.76 -5.44
CA LEU A 129 0.58 0.10 -5.97
C LEU A 129 1.02 1.09 -4.87
N ALA A 130 2.31 1.37 -4.79
CA ALA A 130 2.83 2.30 -3.78
C ALA A 130 2.18 3.69 -3.89
N LEU A 131 1.88 4.16 -5.11
CA LEU A 131 1.19 5.41 -5.39
C LEU A 131 -0.09 5.17 -6.21
N ARG A 132 -1.00 6.15 -6.21
CA ARG A 132 -2.25 6.12 -6.97
C ARG A 132 -2.04 6.59 -8.41
N VAL A 133 -2.75 5.91 -9.32
CA VAL A 133 -2.86 6.19 -10.75
C VAL A 133 -4.24 6.79 -11.00
N ILE A 134 -4.31 8.12 -11.08
CA ILE A 134 -5.57 8.86 -11.22
C ILE A 134 -5.84 9.32 -12.66
N ASP A 135 -4.83 9.22 -13.52
CA ASP A 135 -4.85 9.60 -14.94
C ASP A 135 -5.21 8.42 -15.87
N VAL A 136 -5.43 7.24 -15.30
CA VAL A 136 -5.88 6.03 -16.03
C VAL A 136 -7.19 5.56 -15.42
N ALA A 137 -8.23 5.44 -16.26
CA ALA A 137 -9.51 4.90 -15.81
C ALA A 137 -9.38 3.39 -15.50
N PRO A 138 -9.71 2.94 -14.27
CA PRO A 138 -9.77 1.51 -13.96
C PRO A 138 -10.87 0.80 -14.75
N VAL A 139 -10.69 -0.50 -15.02
CA VAL A 139 -11.75 -1.33 -15.59
C VAL A 139 -12.80 -1.67 -14.55
N ARG A 140 -14.07 -1.57 -14.94
CA ARG A 140 -15.17 -1.99 -14.08
C ARG A 140 -15.17 -3.51 -13.95
N VAL A 141 -15.20 -4.02 -12.72
CA VAL A 141 -15.43 -5.45 -12.44
C VAL A 141 -16.91 -5.78 -12.67
N SER A 142 -17.19 -6.74 -13.56
CA SER A 142 -18.55 -7.21 -13.83
C SER A 142 -19.21 -7.72 -12.56
N ALA A 143 -20.52 -7.53 -12.42
CA ALA A 143 -21.35 -8.24 -11.43
C ALA A 143 -22.16 -9.39 -12.07
N THR A 144 -21.97 -9.62 -13.37
CA THR A 144 -22.71 -10.59 -14.17
C THR A 144 -21.75 -11.65 -14.71
N ALA A 145 -22.06 -12.92 -14.42
CA ALA A 145 -21.35 -14.07 -14.93
C ALA A 145 -21.25 -14.07 -16.47
N PRO A 146 -20.18 -14.64 -17.05
CA PRO A 146 -20.18 -14.99 -18.47
C PRO A 146 -21.26 -16.04 -18.77
N ALA A 147 -21.81 -16.01 -19.98
CA ALA A 147 -22.54 -17.11 -20.57
C ALA A 147 -21.69 -17.78 -21.66
N GLU A 148 -21.88 -19.07 -21.86
CA GLU A 148 -21.28 -19.77 -23.01
C GLU A 148 -21.75 -19.12 -24.32
N GLY A 149 -20.82 -18.84 -25.23
CA GLY A 149 -21.06 -18.10 -26.46
C GLY A 149 -20.93 -16.58 -26.34
N ASP A 150 -20.68 -16.02 -25.15
CA ASP A 150 -20.45 -14.59 -24.98
C ASP A 150 -19.25 -14.14 -25.84
N ALA A 151 -19.44 -13.07 -26.61
CA ALA A 151 -18.37 -12.39 -27.33
C ALA A 151 -17.56 -11.50 -26.36
N LEU A 152 -16.28 -11.82 -26.21
CA LEU A 152 -15.36 -11.20 -25.26
C LEU A 152 -14.08 -10.74 -25.98
N GLN A 153 -13.23 -10.02 -25.26
CA GLN A 153 -11.89 -9.65 -25.65
C GLN A 153 -10.91 -10.13 -24.58
N VAL A 154 -9.71 -10.55 -24.98
CA VAL A 154 -8.58 -10.79 -24.08
C VAL A 154 -7.42 -9.91 -24.52
N ALA A 155 -6.74 -9.27 -23.57
CA ALA A 155 -5.59 -8.41 -23.86
C ALA A 155 -4.42 -8.70 -22.90
N GLY A 156 -3.19 -8.75 -23.41
CA GLY A 156 -2.03 -9.03 -22.57
C GLY A 156 -0.66 -8.75 -23.18
N PHE A 157 0.35 -8.83 -22.32
CA PHE A 157 1.77 -8.63 -22.64
C PHE A 157 2.58 -9.94 -22.57
N GLY A 158 1.90 -11.08 -22.72
CA GLY A 158 2.54 -12.38 -22.81
C GLY A 158 3.20 -12.60 -24.17
N ARG A 159 4.01 -13.67 -24.24
CA ARG A 159 4.71 -14.13 -25.43
C ARG A 159 3.76 -14.27 -26.62
N THR A 160 4.33 -14.20 -27.82
CA THR A 160 3.60 -14.20 -29.10
C THR A 160 3.97 -15.44 -29.92
N ALA A 161 3.39 -15.62 -31.10
CA ALA A 161 3.87 -16.66 -32.03
C ALA A 161 5.29 -16.39 -32.57
N GLN A 162 5.75 -15.12 -32.54
CA GLN A 162 7.02 -14.70 -33.14
C GLN A 162 7.98 -13.99 -32.17
N GLU A 163 7.54 -13.59 -30.98
CA GLU A 163 8.30 -12.74 -30.05
C GLU A 163 8.16 -13.22 -28.61
N TRP A 164 9.29 -13.34 -27.90
CA TRP A 164 9.33 -13.84 -26.52
C TRP A 164 8.76 -12.86 -25.49
N ALA A 165 9.03 -11.57 -25.66
CA ALA A 165 8.64 -10.52 -24.74
C ALA A 165 8.18 -9.29 -25.54
N PRO A 166 6.92 -9.24 -25.98
CA PRO A 166 6.43 -8.14 -26.79
C PRO A 166 6.45 -6.82 -26.03
N ARG A 167 6.95 -5.78 -26.71
CA ARG A 167 6.89 -4.41 -26.18
C ARG A 167 5.49 -3.81 -26.17
N ARG A 168 4.63 -4.26 -27.10
CA ARG A 168 3.29 -3.70 -27.28
C ARG A 168 2.26 -4.65 -26.70
N LEU A 169 1.19 -4.06 -26.18
CA LEU A 169 -0.02 -4.77 -25.81
C LEU A 169 -0.67 -5.32 -27.07
N HIS A 170 -1.21 -6.53 -26.96
CA HIS A 170 -2.04 -7.11 -28.00
C HIS A 170 -3.34 -7.64 -27.43
N ALA A 171 -4.31 -7.86 -28.32
CA ALA A 171 -5.56 -8.51 -27.96
C ALA A 171 -6.18 -9.29 -29.11
N ALA A 172 -7.11 -10.16 -28.74
CA ALA A 172 -7.90 -10.94 -29.68
C ALA A 172 -9.38 -10.99 -29.23
N PRO A 173 -10.32 -11.01 -30.20
CA PRO A 173 -11.70 -11.39 -29.94
C PRO A 173 -11.76 -12.88 -29.57
N VAL A 174 -12.47 -13.19 -28.50
CA VAL A 174 -12.63 -14.55 -27.98
C VAL A 174 -14.10 -14.83 -27.67
N VAL A 175 -14.46 -16.11 -27.62
CA VAL A 175 -15.80 -16.57 -27.25
C VAL A 175 -15.69 -17.38 -25.97
N ALA A 176 -16.53 -17.07 -24.99
CA ALA A 176 -16.62 -17.87 -23.77
C ALA A 176 -17.10 -19.28 -24.09
N GLY A 177 -16.35 -20.28 -23.62
CA GLY A 177 -16.76 -21.68 -23.64
C GLY A 177 -17.61 -22.03 -22.43
N THR A 178 -17.57 -23.30 -22.03
CA THR A 178 -18.32 -23.80 -20.88
C THR A 178 -17.96 -23.03 -19.59
N VAL A 179 -19.00 -22.55 -18.91
CA VAL A 179 -18.87 -21.77 -17.67
C VAL A 179 -19.07 -22.67 -16.46
N SER A 180 -18.06 -22.72 -15.59
CA SER A 180 -18.06 -23.45 -14.32
C SER A 180 -18.29 -22.51 -13.13
N ALA A 181 -18.36 -23.07 -11.92
CA ALA A 181 -18.68 -22.34 -10.70
C ALA A 181 -17.73 -21.16 -10.40
N GLY A 182 -16.44 -21.25 -10.75
CA GLY A 182 -15.44 -20.20 -10.51
C GLY A 182 -14.53 -19.88 -11.69
N SER A 183 -14.75 -20.53 -12.83
CA SER A 183 -13.91 -20.40 -14.02
C SER A 183 -14.70 -20.61 -15.30
N PHE A 184 -14.12 -20.25 -16.43
CA PHE A 184 -14.62 -20.58 -17.76
C PHE A 184 -13.43 -20.70 -18.71
N GLY A 185 -13.56 -21.59 -19.70
CA GLY A 185 -12.64 -21.62 -20.84
C GLY A 185 -13.03 -20.56 -21.87
N TRP A 186 -12.11 -20.18 -22.75
CA TRP A 186 -12.41 -19.38 -23.92
C TRP A 186 -11.58 -19.82 -25.12
N THR A 187 -12.10 -19.56 -26.32
CA THR A 187 -11.43 -19.85 -27.60
C THR A 187 -11.47 -18.64 -28.52
N GLY A 188 -10.70 -18.63 -29.62
CA GLY A 188 -10.75 -17.55 -30.59
C GLY A 188 -12.12 -17.40 -31.24
N ALA A 189 -12.55 -16.17 -31.46
CA ALA A 189 -13.74 -15.92 -32.28
C ALA A 189 -13.53 -16.43 -33.72
N ASP A 190 -14.60 -16.84 -34.39
CA ASP A 190 -14.61 -17.27 -35.80
C ASP A 190 -13.70 -18.47 -36.15
N ALA A 191 -13.54 -19.44 -35.23
CA ALA A 191 -12.58 -20.55 -35.34
C ALA A 191 -11.11 -20.08 -35.44
N GLY A 192 -10.84 -18.87 -34.94
CA GLY A 192 -9.51 -18.27 -34.93
C GLY A 192 -8.51 -19.06 -34.08
N ASP A 193 -7.25 -19.03 -34.52
CA ASP A 193 -6.10 -19.71 -33.94
C ASP A 193 -5.57 -18.98 -32.69
N VAL A 194 -6.47 -18.64 -31.76
CA VAL A 194 -6.17 -17.79 -30.60
C VAL A 194 -5.72 -18.61 -29.40
N SER A 195 -4.59 -18.24 -28.79
CA SER A 195 -4.04 -18.94 -27.61
C SER A 195 -3.43 -17.96 -26.62
N ALA A 196 -3.66 -18.20 -25.32
CA ALA A 196 -2.88 -17.52 -24.28
C ALA A 196 -1.49 -18.15 -24.19
N CYS A 197 -0.50 -17.30 -24.00
CA CYS A 197 0.91 -17.66 -23.96
C CYS A 197 1.53 -17.34 -22.58
N GLN A 198 2.78 -17.77 -22.38
CA GLN A 198 3.51 -17.43 -21.15
C GLN A 198 3.57 -15.91 -20.98
N GLY A 199 3.23 -15.43 -19.78
CA GLY A 199 3.12 -14.00 -19.47
C GLY A 199 1.72 -13.38 -19.68
N ASP A 200 0.77 -14.14 -20.23
CA ASP A 200 -0.66 -13.77 -20.24
C ASP A 200 -1.40 -14.20 -18.96
N ALA A 201 -0.71 -14.84 -18.01
CA ALA A 201 -1.28 -15.06 -16.67
C ALA A 201 -1.70 -13.71 -16.08
N GLY A 202 -2.91 -13.63 -15.55
CA GLY A 202 -3.55 -12.40 -15.10
C GLY A 202 -4.12 -11.52 -16.22
N ALA A 203 -4.14 -11.94 -17.48
CA ALA A 203 -4.69 -11.15 -18.57
C ALA A 203 -6.20 -10.90 -18.41
N PRO A 204 -6.70 -9.65 -18.52
CA PRO A 204 -8.12 -9.38 -18.45
C PRO A 204 -8.87 -9.97 -19.64
N VAL A 205 -9.96 -10.68 -19.33
CA VAL A 205 -10.99 -11.08 -20.28
C VAL A 205 -12.21 -10.20 -20.02
N PHE A 206 -12.66 -9.43 -21.01
CA PHE A 206 -13.64 -8.37 -20.80
C PHE A 206 -14.67 -8.26 -21.94
N ARG A 207 -15.86 -7.77 -21.61
CA ARG A 207 -16.86 -7.35 -22.60
C ARG A 207 -16.50 -5.97 -23.11
N THR A 208 -16.81 -5.73 -24.38
CA THR A 208 -16.80 -4.39 -24.98
C THR A 208 -18.23 -3.96 -25.27
N GLY A 209 -18.58 -2.71 -24.95
CA GLY A 209 -19.94 -2.19 -25.12
C GLY A 209 -20.00 -0.68 -24.99
N GLY A 210 -21.19 -0.10 -25.18
CA GLY A 210 -21.39 1.36 -25.17
C GLY A 210 -21.06 2.05 -23.84
N SER A 211 -21.02 1.31 -22.73
CA SER A 211 -20.60 1.79 -21.41
C SER A 211 -19.10 1.66 -21.14
N GLY A 212 -18.31 1.25 -22.13
CA GLY A 212 -16.89 0.95 -21.97
C GLY A 212 -16.60 -0.52 -21.60
N PRO A 213 -15.32 -0.87 -21.38
CA PRO A 213 -14.90 -2.24 -21.09
C PRO A 213 -15.36 -2.69 -19.69
N GLU A 214 -15.80 -3.93 -19.59
CA GLU A 214 -16.23 -4.56 -18.32
C GLU A 214 -15.51 -5.89 -18.13
N LEU A 215 -14.72 -6.01 -17.05
CA LEU A 215 -13.93 -7.19 -16.72
C LEU A 215 -14.83 -8.36 -16.33
N VAL A 216 -14.73 -9.48 -17.06
CA VAL A 216 -15.54 -10.69 -16.87
C VAL A 216 -14.71 -11.85 -16.32
N GLY A 217 -13.43 -11.91 -16.68
CA GLY A 217 -12.51 -12.93 -16.20
C GLY A 217 -11.06 -12.48 -16.18
N LEU A 218 -10.23 -13.32 -15.58
CA LEU A 218 -8.79 -13.14 -15.49
C LEU A 218 -8.09 -14.44 -15.91
N GLY A 219 -7.24 -14.40 -16.93
CA GLY A 219 -6.55 -15.59 -17.45
C GLY A 219 -5.64 -16.24 -16.41
N ILE A 220 -5.73 -17.56 -16.23
CA ILE A 220 -4.92 -18.32 -15.26
C ILE A 220 -4.33 -19.62 -15.86
N GLY A 221 -4.97 -20.17 -16.89
CA GLY A 221 -4.45 -21.30 -17.67
C GLY A 221 -4.04 -20.83 -19.05
N ALA A 222 -3.14 -21.55 -19.71
CA ALA A 222 -2.68 -21.20 -21.05
C ALA A 222 -2.59 -22.44 -21.94
N GLY A 223 -3.27 -22.41 -23.09
CA GLY A 223 -3.18 -23.49 -24.09
C GLY A 223 -1.78 -23.62 -24.70
N GLN A 224 -1.03 -22.51 -24.78
CA GLN A 224 0.34 -22.42 -25.35
C GLN A 224 0.48 -22.83 -26.82
N GLY A 225 -0.56 -23.37 -27.45
CA GLY A 225 -0.53 -23.89 -28.81
C GLY A 225 0.07 -22.90 -29.81
N GLY A 226 1.26 -23.25 -30.32
CA GLY A 226 2.24 -22.45 -31.08
C GLY A 226 2.30 -20.95 -30.78
N CYS A 227 2.31 -20.65 -29.50
CA CYS A 227 3.20 -19.61 -29.00
C CYS A 227 4.65 -19.96 -29.38
N LEU A 228 5.51 -18.94 -29.52
CA LEU A 228 6.90 -19.11 -29.92
C LEU A 228 7.64 -20.11 -29.01
N GLY A 229 8.14 -21.21 -29.56
CA GLY A 229 8.84 -22.25 -28.77
C GLY A 229 7.94 -23.23 -28.03
N ALA A 230 6.63 -23.21 -28.26
CA ALA A 230 5.69 -24.26 -27.86
C ALA A 230 5.27 -25.11 -29.07
N ALA A 231 4.69 -26.29 -28.82
CA ALA A 231 4.21 -27.19 -29.87
C ALA A 231 3.11 -26.52 -30.71
N GLU A 232 3.24 -26.56 -32.04
CA GLU A 232 2.32 -25.90 -32.96
C GLU A 232 0.91 -26.50 -32.95
N ASP A 233 0.79 -27.80 -32.66
CA ASP A 233 -0.44 -28.58 -32.53
C ASP A 233 -1.00 -28.64 -31.09
N GLY A 234 -0.37 -27.91 -30.15
CA GLY A 234 -0.84 -27.81 -28.78
C GLY A 234 -2.22 -27.13 -28.64
N PRO A 235 -2.87 -27.26 -27.47
CA PRO A 235 -4.21 -26.73 -27.24
C PRO A 235 -4.29 -25.21 -27.44
N ARG A 236 -5.45 -24.75 -27.93
CA ARG A 236 -5.76 -23.33 -28.16
C ARG A 236 -6.68 -22.81 -27.07
N GLY A 237 -6.79 -21.49 -26.99
CA GLY A 237 -7.57 -20.82 -25.95
C GLY A 237 -6.86 -20.79 -24.60
N ALA A 238 -7.66 -20.60 -23.55
CA ALA A 238 -7.20 -20.59 -22.18
C ALA A 238 -8.37 -20.68 -21.17
N ASP A 239 -8.01 -20.84 -19.90
CA ASP A 239 -8.93 -20.76 -18.77
C ASP A 239 -8.82 -19.41 -18.09
N ALA A 240 -9.96 -18.90 -17.64
CA ALA A 240 -10.05 -17.68 -16.86
C ALA A 240 -10.83 -17.92 -15.56
N VAL A 241 -10.40 -17.28 -14.48
CA VAL A 241 -11.18 -17.13 -13.25
C VAL A 241 -12.29 -16.11 -13.51
N ARG A 242 -13.50 -16.43 -13.07
CA ARG A 242 -14.62 -15.50 -13.09
C ARG A 242 -14.42 -14.39 -12.06
N VAL A 243 -14.76 -13.14 -12.41
CA VAL A 243 -14.63 -12.01 -11.47
C VAL A 243 -15.96 -11.51 -10.91
N ASP A 244 -17.09 -12.02 -11.40
CA ASP A 244 -18.42 -11.57 -10.98
C ASP A 244 -18.70 -11.87 -9.50
N ASP A 245 -18.29 -13.04 -9.03
CA ASP A 245 -18.35 -13.44 -7.62
C ASP A 245 -17.22 -12.82 -6.77
N LEU A 246 -16.20 -12.23 -7.40
CA LEU A 246 -15.10 -11.52 -6.74
C LEU A 246 -15.36 -10.02 -6.55
N ALA A 247 -16.38 -9.44 -7.20
CA ALA A 247 -16.63 -8.00 -7.19
C ALA A 247 -16.81 -7.41 -5.78
N ASN A 248 -17.38 -8.17 -4.85
CA ASN A 248 -17.49 -7.77 -3.44
C ASN A 248 -16.12 -7.71 -2.75
N TRP A 249 -15.28 -8.73 -2.96
CA TRP A 249 -13.93 -8.77 -2.40
C TRP A 249 -13.04 -7.66 -2.97
N VAL A 250 -13.15 -7.39 -4.28
CA VAL A 250 -12.44 -6.27 -4.91
C VAL A 250 -12.88 -4.93 -4.33
N ARG A 251 -14.19 -4.66 -4.22
CA ARG A 251 -14.68 -3.40 -3.62
C ARG A 251 -14.22 -3.20 -2.19
N LEU A 252 -14.11 -4.29 -1.44
CA LEU A 252 -13.66 -4.29 -0.06
C LEU A 252 -12.17 -3.96 0.05
N VAL A 253 -11.33 -4.70 -0.69
CA VAL A 253 -9.87 -4.59 -0.56
C VAL A 253 -9.34 -3.35 -1.28
N ALA A 254 -9.90 -3.03 -2.46
CA ALA A 254 -9.50 -1.95 -3.33
C ALA A 254 -10.40 -0.70 -3.17
N GLY A 255 -10.77 -0.38 -1.93
CA GLY A 255 -11.60 0.78 -1.63
C GLY A 255 -10.88 2.11 -1.89
N GLU A 256 -11.60 3.08 -2.47
CA GLU A 256 -11.08 4.43 -2.68
C GLU A 256 -11.21 5.30 -1.42
N PRO A 257 -10.26 6.20 -1.15
CA PRO A 257 -10.36 7.12 -0.03
C PRO A 257 -11.48 8.15 -0.26
N THR A 258 -12.20 8.47 0.80
CA THR A 258 -13.18 9.56 0.85
C THR A 258 -12.49 10.93 0.92
N ALA A 259 -13.29 12.00 1.00
CA ALA A 259 -12.80 13.35 1.28
C ALA A 259 -12.57 13.62 2.77
N ASP A 260 -13.06 12.73 3.65
CA ASP A 260 -12.89 12.86 5.09
C ASP A 260 -11.48 12.48 5.52
N PHE A 261 -11.07 12.95 6.70
CA PHE A 261 -9.78 12.62 7.32
C PHE A 261 -9.96 11.75 8.54
N ALA A 262 -9.08 10.77 8.70
CA ALA A 262 -9.04 9.88 9.85
C ALA A 262 -7.67 9.92 10.53
N THR A 263 -7.71 9.60 11.82
CA THR A 263 -6.51 9.49 12.66
C THR A 263 -5.92 8.10 12.53
N TYR A 264 -4.64 8.04 12.23
CA TYR A 264 -3.87 6.81 12.08
C TYR A 264 -3.06 6.58 13.36
N GLY A 265 -3.50 5.60 14.16
CA GLY A 265 -3.01 5.37 15.51
C GLY A 265 -3.71 6.23 16.56
N ALA A 266 -3.27 6.14 17.81
CA ALA A 266 -3.76 7.00 18.89
C ALA A 266 -3.08 8.37 18.86
N GLN A 267 -3.76 9.39 19.39
CA GLN A 267 -3.05 10.58 19.85
C GLN A 267 -2.05 10.17 20.93
N VAL A 268 -0.82 10.64 20.80
CA VAL A 268 0.26 10.32 21.74
C VAL A 268 0.80 11.57 22.43
N GLU A 269 1.29 11.38 23.65
CA GLU A 269 2.12 12.36 24.37
C GLU A 269 3.58 12.18 23.93
N GLY A 270 4.08 13.15 23.17
CA GLY A 270 5.36 13.05 22.50
C GLY A 270 5.34 12.05 21.34
N ILE A 271 6.51 11.70 20.82
CA ILE A 271 6.67 10.68 19.79
C ILE A 271 8.08 10.08 19.85
N GLY A 272 8.19 8.75 19.85
CA GLY A 272 9.49 8.04 19.88
C GLY A 272 10.46 8.52 20.96
N GLY A 273 9.95 8.79 22.16
CA GLY A 273 10.72 9.32 23.30
C GLY A 273 10.98 10.84 23.27
N TYR A 274 10.54 11.54 22.22
CA TYR A 274 10.59 13.00 22.16
C TYR A 274 9.34 13.62 22.77
N ASP A 275 9.48 14.25 23.94
CA ASP A 275 8.36 14.75 24.77
C ASP A 275 7.43 15.84 24.17
N LEU A 276 7.88 16.66 23.21
CA LEU A 276 7.11 17.80 22.69
C LEU A 276 6.64 18.81 23.78
N LYS A 277 7.36 18.89 24.91
CA LYS A 277 6.99 19.72 26.07
C LYS A 277 7.34 21.19 25.93
N ASP A 278 8.19 21.58 24.98
CA ASP A 278 8.62 22.96 24.83
C ASP A 278 7.92 23.59 23.63
N ALA A 279 7.42 24.82 23.79
CA ALA A 279 6.74 25.55 22.72
C ALA A 279 7.63 25.82 21.49
N ARG A 280 8.94 25.67 21.63
CA ARG A 280 9.92 25.82 20.55
C ARG A 280 10.07 24.56 19.70
N ASP A 281 9.58 23.41 20.13
CA ASP A 281 9.79 22.14 19.44
C ASP A 281 9.28 22.19 17.99
N GLN A 282 10.11 21.73 17.05
CA GLN A 282 9.84 21.72 15.61
C GLN A 282 10.01 20.31 15.04
N VAL A 283 9.34 20.03 13.93
CA VAL A 283 9.41 18.73 13.24
C VAL A 283 9.62 18.92 11.74
N VAL A 284 10.49 18.10 11.15
CA VAL A 284 10.82 18.06 9.72
C VAL A 284 10.72 16.62 9.24
N ALA A 285 10.09 16.38 8.10
CA ALA A 285 10.12 15.07 7.44
C ALA A 285 11.50 14.86 6.79
N PHE A 286 12.08 13.68 6.95
CA PHE A 286 13.47 13.41 6.55
C PHE A 286 13.61 12.01 5.94
N ASP A 287 14.52 11.85 4.96
CA ASP A 287 14.90 10.55 4.41
C ASP A 287 16.20 10.07 5.06
N TYR A 288 16.08 9.51 6.27
CA TYR A 288 17.23 9.05 7.04
C TYR A 288 17.95 7.86 6.39
N GLU A 289 17.23 7.03 5.65
CA GLU A 289 17.73 5.76 5.10
C GLU A 289 18.16 5.86 3.64
N HIS A 290 18.16 7.08 3.06
CA HIS A 290 18.56 7.32 1.68
C HIS A 290 17.70 6.52 0.67
N THR A 291 16.41 6.37 0.94
CA THR A 291 15.49 5.56 0.14
C THR A 291 14.72 6.36 -0.91
N GLY A 292 14.80 7.69 -0.86
CA GLY A 292 13.92 8.61 -1.58
C GLY A 292 12.57 8.82 -0.89
N LYS A 293 12.41 8.36 0.35
CA LYS A 293 11.13 8.38 1.08
C LYS A 293 11.27 9.22 2.33
N LEU A 294 10.37 10.18 2.52
CA LEU A 294 10.33 11.06 3.69
C LEU A 294 9.54 10.42 4.85
N ASP A 295 9.98 9.24 5.28
CA ASP A 295 9.29 8.36 6.23
C ASP A 295 9.87 8.41 7.66
N HIS A 296 10.84 9.30 7.89
CA HIS A 296 11.33 9.63 9.22
C HIS A 296 10.90 11.04 9.65
N LEU A 297 10.78 11.24 10.96
CA LEU A 297 10.52 12.55 11.55
C LEU A 297 11.74 12.98 12.34
N LEU A 298 12.33 14.12 11.97
CA LEU A 298 13.34 14.81 12.76
C LEU A 298 12.66 15.83 13.66
N LEU A 299 12.79 15.65 14.97
CA LEU A 299 12.30 16.56 16.00
C LEU A 299 13.46 17.31 16.63
N TYR A 300 13.34 18.63 16.81
CA TYR A 300 14.40 19.44 17.42
C TYR A 300 13.87 20.60 18.26
N ARG A 301 14.66 20.98 19.29
CA ARG A 301 14.36 22.09 20.21
C ARG A 301 15.39 23.19 20.05
N PRO A 302 15.12 24.24 19.26
CA PRO A 302 16.03 25.35 19.11
C PRO A 302 16.21 26.08 20.45
N GLY A 303 17.47 26.33 20.81
CA GLY A 303 17.83 26.89 22.12
C GLY A 303 17.79 25.89 23.27
N GLY A 304 17.47 24.62 23.01
CA GLY A 304 17.48 23.53 23.98
C GLY A 304 18.46 22.42 23.63
N GLN A 305 19.20 22.53 22.52
CA GLN A 305 20.21 21.58 22.04
C GLN A 305 19.70 20.17 21.70
N ARG A 306 18.40 19.90 21.89
CA ARG A 306 17.83 18.56 21.73
C ARG A 306 17.43 18.30 20.29
N VAL A 307 17.78 17.11 19.79
CA VAL A 307 17.36 16.61 18.47
C VAL A 307 17.20 15.10 18.50
N SER A 308 16.14 14.59 17.88
CA SER A 308 15.89 13.16 17.70
C SER A 308 15.37 12.90 16.30
N ILE A 309 15.72 11.75 15.73
CA ILE A 309 15.13 11.26 14.49
C ILE A 309 14.40 9.97 14.85
N VAL A 310 13.12 9.87 14.49
CA VAL A 310 12.28 8.72 14.82
C VAL A 310 11.79 8.04 13.55
N LYS A 311 11.68 6.71 13.62
CA LYS A 311 11.13 5.85 12.58
C LYS A 311 9.90 5.12 13.10
N ARG A 312 8.91 4.91 12.24
CA ARG A 312 7.77 4.04 12.53
C ARG A 312 8.17 2.56 12.40
N GLY A 313 7.96 1.78 13.46
CA GLY A 313 8.12 0.33 13.47
C GLY A 313 6.96 -0.39 12.77
N PRO A 314 7.10 -1.71 12.49
CA PRO A 314 6.05 -2.54 11.88
C PRO A 314 4.76 -2.58 12.72
N ASP A 315 4.90 -2.55 14.04
CA ASP A 315 3.80 -2.50 15.03
C ASP A 315 3.10 -1.13 15.10
N GLY A 316 3.63 -0.13 14.39
CA GLY A 316 3.13 1.22 14.35
C GLY A 316 3.60 2.14 15.47
N THR A 317 4.47 1.66 16.36
CA THR A 317 5.14 2.51 17.33
C THR A 317 6.23 3.35 16.65
N TYR A 318 6.62 4.46 17.26
CA TYR A 318 7.76 5.25 16.80
C TYR A 318 8.94 4.98 17.72
N VAL A 319 10.10 4.70 17.14
CA VAL A 319 11.34 4.47 17.87
C VAL A 319 12.41 5.47 17.41
N PRO A 320 13.22 6.01 18.34
CA PRO A 320 14.32 6.89 17.96
C PRO A 320 15.43 6.08 17.29
N VAL A 321 15.77 6.46 16.06
CA VAL A 321 16.99 5.98 15.38
C VAL A 321 18.19 6.86 15.71
N LEU A 322 17.96 8.12 16.10
CA LEU A 322 18.97 9.03 16.65
C LEU A 322 18.36 9.85 17.78
N SER A 323 19.15 10.13 18.83
CA SER A 323 18.80 11.09 19.87
C SER A 323 20.04 11.76 20.44
N SER A 324 19.99 13.08 20.60
CA SER A 324 21.08 13.91 21.13
C SER A 324 20.53 15.08 21.94
N THR A 325 21.30 15.50 22.94
CA THR A 325 21.03 16.65 23.81
C THR A 325 22.08 17.76 23.66
N THR A 326 23.01 17.62 22.71
CA THR A 326 24.12 18.56 22.47
C THR A 326 24.18 19.06 21.04
N GLY A 327 23.07 18.92 20.29
CA GLY A 327 22.99 19.23 18.87
C GLY A 327 23.29 18.02 17.97
N ILE A 328 23.62 18.28 16.70
CA ILE A 328 23.84 17.24 15.67
C ILE A 328 24.97 17.64 14.73
N GLY A 329 25.88 16.71 14.41
CA GLY A 329 26.98 16.92 13.46
C GLY A 329 27.83 18.16 13.71
N GLY A 330 28.06 18.52 14.99
CA GLY A 330 28.82 19.71 15.39
C GLY A 330 28.02 21.02 15.40
N TYR A 331 26.74 21.02 15.02
CA TYR A 331 25.85 22.16 15.18
C TYR A 331 25.11 22.08 16.52
N ASP A 332 25.28 23.08 17.39
CA ASP A 332 24.93 22.98 18.81
C ASP A 332 23.43 23.12 19.16
N LEU A 333 22.62 23.71 18.28
CA LEU A 333 21.20 24.04 18.55
C LEU A 333 20.97 24.90 19.81
N LYS A 334 21.95 25.74 20.19
CA LYS A 334 21.89 26.61 21.39
C LYS A 334 21.09 27.90 21.21
N SER A 335 20.73 28.27 19.99
CA SER A 335 19.94 29.47 19.73
C SER A 335 18.48 29.13 19.47
N ALA A 336 17.57 29.91 20.05
CA ALA A 336 16.14 29.81 19.73
C ALA A 336 15.85 30.19 18.26
N ALA A 337 16.79 30.81 17.56
CA ALA A 337 16.69 31.11 16.14
C ALA A 337 17.07 29.93 15.22
N ASP A 338 17.63 28.85 15.78
CA ASP A 338 18.12 27.72 14.98
C ASP A 338 16.98 27.03 14.20
N ARG A 339 17.25 26.71 12.94
CA ARG A 339 16.29 26.04 12.05
C ARG A 339 16.96 24.93 11.27
N ILE A 340 16.17 23.94 10.88
CA ILE A 340 16.59 22.76 10.12
C ILE A 340 15.62 22.57 8.96
N ILE A 341 16.14 22.28 7.77
CA ILE A 341 15.37 21.74 6.63
C ILE A 341 16.07 20.49 6.08
N ALA A 342 15.30 19.60 5.47
CA ALA A 342 15.86 18.54 4.65
C ALA A 342 16.27 19.11 3.27
N PHE A 343 17.34 18.58 2.69
CA PHE A 343 17.93 19.08 1.45
C PHE A 343 18.53 17.95 0.62
N ASP A 344 18.44 18.03 -0.71
CA ASP A 344 19.09 17.08 -1.62
C ASP A 344 20.43 17.65 -2.09
N TYR A 345 21.42 17.60 -1.20
CA TYR A 345 22.74 18.19 -1.45
C TYR A 345 23.46 17.56 -2.66
N GLU A 346 23.26 16.26 -2.88
CA GLU A 346 23.95 15.47 -3.90
C GLU A 346 23.18 15.40 -5.23
N SER A 347 22.01 16.06 -5.34
CA SER A 347 21.14 15.96 -6.52
C SER A 347 20.79 14.49 -6.84
N SER A 348 20.48 13.72 -5.80
CA SER A 348 20.18 12.29 -5.88
C SER A 348 18.69 11.99 -6.05
N GLY A 349 17.82 12.99 -5.86
CA GLY A 349 16.38 12.82 -5.67
C GLY A 349 15.98 12.47 -4.24
N LYS A 350 16.91 12.57 -3.27
CA LYS A 350 16.71 12.16 -1.87
C LYS A 350 16.97 13.34 -0.96
N LEU A 351 16.05 13.57 -0.04
CA LEU A 351 16.15 14.63 0.97
C LEU A 351 16.84 14.09 2.24
N ASP A 352 18.07 13.62 2.06
CA ASP A 352 18.85 12.85 3.02
C ASP A 352 20.03 13.63 3.63
N HIS A 353 20.12 14.93 3.31
CA HIS A 353 21.00 15.89 3.99
C HIS A 353 20.17 16.87 4.82
N LEU A 354 20.79 17.42 5.87
CA LEU A 354 20.19 18.43 6.73
C LEU A 354 20.90 19.76 6.51
N LEU A 355 20.15 20.82 6.17
CA LEU A 355 20.65 22.19 6.23
C LEU A 355 20.19 22.81 7.55
N LEU A 356 21.15 23.19 8.39
CA LEU A 356 20.94 23.89 9.65
C LEU A 356 21.43 25.33 9.54
N TYR A 357 20.65 26.29 10.02
CA TYR A 357 21.03 27.70 9.96
C TYR A 357 20.57 28.52 11.16
N ARG A 358 21.33 29.58 11.45
CA ARG A 358 21.05 30.58 12.48
C ARG A 358 20.89 31.96 11.82
N PRO A 359 19.66 32.38 11.50
CA PRO A 359 19.42 33.71 10.96
C PRO A 359 19.82 34.76 12.01
N GLY A 360 20.33 35.90 11.55
CA GLY A 360 20.82 36.99 12.40
C GLY A 360 22.32 36.94 12.73
N VAL A 361 22.95 35.77 12.60
CA VAL A 361 24.37 35.58 12.95
C VAL A 361 25.22 35.19 11.73
N GLY A 362 24.64 34.51 10.75
CA GLY A 362 25.35 34.05 9.56
C GLY A 362 25.85 32.60 9.63
N THR A 363 25.39 31.81 10.62
CA THR A 363 25.79 30.40 10.75
C THR A 363 24.96 29.51 9.82
N VAL A 364 25.62 28.67 9.01
CA VAL A 364 24.99 27.69 8.11
C VAL A 364 25.84 26.42 8.06
N HIS A 365 25.24 25.27 8.36
CA HIS A 365 25.85 23.97 8.19
C HIS A 365 24.98 23.12 7.26
N ILE A 366 25.61 22.31 6.41
CA ILE A 366 24.95 21.22 5.70
C ILE A 366 25.59 19.92 6.17
N LEU A 367 24.78 19.03 6.73
CA LEU A 367 25.21 17.77 7.29
C LEU A 367 24.81 16.63 6.35
N LYS A 368 25.78 15.75 6.10
CA LYS A 368 25.58 14.46 5.46
C LYS A 368 25.35 13.39 6.52
N HIS A 369 24.35 12.55 6.30
CA HIS A 369 24.19 11.32 7.06
C HIS A 369 25.15 10.25 6.50
N GLY A 370 26.04 9.75 7.36
CA GLY A 370 27.04 8.74 7.04
C GLY A 370 26.61 7.34 7.42
N SER A 371 27.57 6.49 7.78
CA SER A 371 27.25 5.15 8.29
C SER A 371 26.68 5.21 9.71
N GLY A 372 25.77 4.28 10.02
CA GLY A 372 25.14 4.19 11.34
C GLY A 372 24.29 5.42 11.64
N ASN A 373 24.63 6.14 12.70
CA ASN A 373 23.91 7.34 13.16
C ASN A 373 24.78 8.61 13.08
N THR A 374 25.77 8.63 12.19
CA THR A 374 26.77 9.70 12.11
C THR A 374 26.31 10.82 11.19
N PHE A 375 26.42 12.07 11.66
CA PHE A 375 26.21 13.25 10.85
C PHE A 375 27.50 14.06 10.79
N THR A 376 27.96 14.41 9.59
CA THR A 376 29.20 15.17 9.39
C THR A 376 28.94 16.39 8.50
N PRO A 377 29.55 17.55 8.79
CA PRO A 377 29.39 18.73 7.95
C PRO A 377 30.12 18.56 6.62
N VAL A 378 29.36 18.65 5.52
CA VAL A 378 29.90 18.81 4.15
C VAL A 378 30.05 20.28 3.76
N TYR A 379 29.31 21.14 4.46
CA TYR A 379 29.45 22.59 4.43
C TYR A 379 29.32 23.13 5.87
N ALA A 380 30.18 24.07 6.25
CA ALA A 380 30.08 24.77 7.54
C ALA A 380 30.60 26.21 7.41
N SER A 381 29.76 27.14 7.86
CA SER A 381 30.05 28.57 7.93
C SER A 381 29.53 29.07 9.28
N THR A 382 30.36 29.80 10.03
CA THR A 382 30.00 30.26 11.37
C THR A 382 29.40 31.67 11.39
N ASP A 383 29.79 32.54 10.46
CA ASP A 383 29.42 33.96 10.45
C ASP A 383 29.32 34.61 9.05
N ALA A 384 29.63 33.87 7.99
CA ALA A 384 29.69 34.38 6.62
C ALA A 384 28.42 34.11 5.79
N GLY A 385 27.51 33.28 6.31
CA GLY A 385 26.36 32.79 5.57
C GLY A 385 26.76 31.76 4.50
N ILE A 386 26.07 31.75 3.36
CA ILE A 386 26.24 30.75 2.28
C ILE A 386 26.14 31.37 0.89
N GLY A 387 27.05 31.02 -0.01
CA GLY A 387 27.04 31.47 -1.42
C GLY A 387 26.99 32.99 -1.64
N GLY A 388 27.52 33.78 -0.69
CA GLY A 388 27.47 35.24 -0.69
C GLY A 388 26.25 35.85 0.02
N TYR A 389 25.24 35.05 0.36
CA TYR A 389 24.11 35.47 1.18
C TYR A 389 24.50 35.43 2.67
N ASN A 390 24.59 36.59 3.32
CA ASN A 390 25.22 36.70 4.64
C ASN A 390 24.46 36.07 5.83
N MET A 391 23.15 35.83 5.70
CA MET A 391 22.27 35.32 6.76
C MET A 391 22.31 36.11 8.08
N LYS A 392 22.67 37.40 8.04
CA LYS A 392 22.82 38.28 9.21
C LYS A 392 21.54 38.98 9.64
N ASP A 393 20.41 38.72 8.99
CA ASP A 393 19.11 39.24 9.43
C ASP A 393 18.32 38.10 10.09
N ALA A 394 17.72 38.36 11.25
CA ALA A 394 16.94 37.38 12.00
C ALA A 394 15.71 36.88 11.22
N ARG A 395 15.29 37.61 10.19
CA ARG A 395 14.18 37.27 9.31
C ARG A 395 14.56 36.29 8.21
N ASP A 396 15.84 36.06 7.95
CA ASP A 396 16.32 35.22 6.85
C ASP A 396 15.70 33.80 6.92
N GLN A 397 15.23 33.30 5.77
CA GLN A 397 14.58 31.99 5.59
C GLN A 397 15.28 31.20 4.48
N VAL A 398 15.19 29.87 4.56
CA VAL A 398 15.72 28.95 3.53
C VAL A 398 14.64 27.93 3.16
N VAL A 399 14.50 27.67 1.86
CA VAL A 399 13.60 26.66 1.27
C VAL A 399 14.40 25.85 0.26
N ALA A 400 14.31 24.52 0.33
CA ALA A 400 14.83 23.65 -0.72
C ALA A 400 13.92 23.74 -1.95
N PHE A 401 14.50 23.90 -3.14
CA PHE A 401 13.76 24.25 -4.36
C PHE A 401 14.32 23.51 -5.59
N ASP A 402 13.45 23.13 -6.52
CA ASP A 402 13.83 22.53 -7.80
C ASP A 402 13.90 23.63 -8.88
N TYR A 403 14.98 24.39 -8.88
CA TYR A 403 15.17 25.49 -9.82
C TYR A 403 15.30 25.00 -11.27
N GLU A 404 15.88 23.82 -11.48
CA GLU A 404 16.23 23.27 -12.80
C GLU A 404 15.17 22.32 -13.36
N HIS A 405 14.00 22.20 -12.72
CA HIS A 405 12.89 21.36 -13.16
C HIS A 405 13.30 19.88 -13.32
N THR A 406 14.09 19.37 -12.38
CA THR A 406 14.65 18.00 -12.43
C THR A 406 13.87 17.00 -11.58
N GLY A 407 12.96 17.47 -10.73
CA GLY A 407 12.31 16.71 -9.66
C GLY A 407 13.13 16.63 -8.37
N LYS A 408 14.22 17.39 -8.26
CA LYS A 408 15.16 17.34 -7.14
C LYS A 408 15.22 18.68 -6.44
N LEU A 409 15.09 18.67 -5.11
CA LEU A 409 15.16 19.88 -4.29
C LEU A 409 16.60 20.19 -3.90
N ASP A 410 17.45 20.40 -4.91
CA ASP A 410 18.90 20.52 -4.81
C ASP A 410 19.40 21.98 -4.96
N HIS A 411 18.49 22.93 -5.08
CA HIS A 411 18.77 24.36 -4.97
C HIS A 411 18.25 24.95 -3.66
N LEU A 412 18.84 26.06 -3.22
CA LEU A 412 18.42 26.78 -2.02
C LEU A 412 17.81 28.11 -2.42
N LEU A 413 16.53 28.32 -2.11
CA LEU A 413 15.90 29.64 -2.13
C LEU A 413 16.06 30.28 -0.77
N LEU A 414 16.79 31.41 -0.72
CA LEU A 414 16.96 32.22 0.48
C LEU A 414 16.22 33.54 0.33
N TYR A 415 15.47 33.95 1.33
CA TYR A 415 14.75 35.22 1.28
C TYR A 415 14.69 35.93 2.62
N ARG A 416 14.56 37.26 2.57
CA ARG A 416 14.41 38.13 3.72
C ARG A 416 13.07 38.86 3.66
N PRO A 417 12.04 38.36 4.35
CA PRO A 417 10.74 39.01 4.38
C PRO A 417 10.85 40.40 5.04
N GLY A 418 10.21 41.39 4.44
CA GLY A 418 10.29 42.78 4.88
C GLY A 418 11.54 43.54 4.43
N ALA A 419 12.31 42.97 3.50
CA ALA A 419 13.52 43.60 2.94
C ALA A 419 13.69 43.35 1.43
N GLU A 420 12.66 42.83 0.76
CA GLU A 420 12.61 42.64 -0.69
C GLU A 420 13.69 41.69 -1.25
N THR A 421 14.45 41.01 -0.39
CA THR A 421 15.63 40.25 -0.80
C THR A 421 15.29 38.79 -1.03
N VAL A 422 15.74 38.26 -2.17
CA VAL A 422 15.60 36.86 -2.55
C VAL A 422 16.74 36.40 -3.44
N TRP A 423 17.32 35.27 -3.08
CA TRP A 423 18.42 34.63 -3.79
C TRP A 423 18.06 33.18 -4.04
N ILE A 424 18.57 32.62 -5.13
CA ILE A 424 18.55 31.19 -5.39
C ILE A 424 19.99 30.77 -5.61
N LEU A 425 20.44 29.80 -4.81
CA LEU A 425 21.79 29.26 -4.87
C LEU A 425 21.77 27.88 -5.48
N LYS A 426 22.75 27.62 -6.34
CA LYS A 426 23.07 26.30 -6.89
C LYS A 426 24.30 25.74 -6.17
N HIS A 427 24.26 24.46 -5.85
CA HIS A 427 25.43 23.71 -5.39
C HIS A 427 26.33 23.39 -6.59
N GLY A 428 27.62 23.70 -6.46
CA GLY A 428 28.64 23.53 -7.50
C GLY A 428 29.84 22.73 -7.02
N ALA A 429 30.87 22.65 -7.87
CA ALA A 429 32.08 21.87 -7.57
C ALA A 429 32.74 22.31 -6.24
N GLY A 430 33.33 21.34 -5.53
CA GLY A 430 34.09 21.59 -4.31
C GLY A 430 33.25 22.09 -3.13
N ASN A 431 32.00 21.63 -3.00
CA ASN A 431 31.07 22.03 -1.93
C ASN A 431 30.75 23.54 -1.91
N SER A 432 30.87 24.20 -3.07
CA SER A 432 30.64 25.64 -3.21
C SER A 432 29.19 25.94 -3.58
N PHE A 433 28.69 27.10 -3.15
CA PHE A 433 27.38 27.60 -3.53
C PHE A 433 27.54 28.91 -4.30
N SER A 434 26.77 29.06 -5.38
CA SER A 434 26.78 30.27 -6.20
C SER A 434 25.36 30.71 -6.53
N ALA A 435 25.15 32.03 -6.60
CA ALA A 435 23.84 32.58 -6.90
C ALA A 435 23.51 32.43 -8.40
N VAL A 436 22.43 31.71 -8.70
CA VAL A 436 21.79 31.69 -10.03
C VAL A 436 20.73 32.79 -10.15
N LEU A 437 20.22 33.26 -9.01
CA LEU A 437 19.38 34.44 -8.88
C LEU A 437 19.76 35.20 -7.61
N ASN A 438 19.81 36.53 -7.70
CA ASN A 438 20.05 37.43 -6.56
C ASN A 438 19.34 38.75 -6.86
N ARG A 439 18.27 39.05 -6.12
CA ARG A 439 17.42 40.24 -6.29
C ARG A 439 17.16 40.90 -4.93
N THR A 440 16.91 42.21 -4.97
CA THR A 440 16.53 43.05 -3.83
C THR A 440 15.22 43.80 -4.08
N THR A 441 14.37 43.24 -4.94
CA THR A 441 13.10 43.83 -5.40
C THR A 441 11.97 42.81 -5.42
N GLY A 442 12.09 41.76 -4.60
CA GLY A 442 11.19 40.61 -4.64
C GLY A 442 11.43 39.64 -5.81
N ILE A 443 10.43 38.81 -6.10
CA ILE A 443 10.49 37.74 -7.11
C ILE A 443 9.17 37.64 -7.88
N GLY A 444 9.24 37.64 -9.21
CA GLY A 444 8.06 37.42 -10.07
C GLY A 444 6.89 38.39 -9.89
N GLY A 445 7.15 39.61 -9.40
CA GLY A 445 6.14 40.62 -9.06
C GLY A 445 5.72 40.62 -7.59
N TYR A 446 6.06 39.58 -6.81
CA TYR A 446 5.86 39.55 -5.37
C TYR A 446 6.96 40.33 -4.65
N ASP A 447 6.62 41.40 -3.95
CA ASP A 447 7.59 42.41 -3.49
C ASP A 447 8.47 42.02 -2.29
N LEU A 448 8.05 41.05 -1.46
CA LEU A 448 8.72 40.70 -0.19
C LEU A 448 8.86 41.87 0.81
N LYS A 449 7.96 42.86 0.77
CA LYS A 449 7.98 44.05 1.64
C LYS A 449 7.43 43.85 3.04
N SER A 450 6.73 42.73 3.30
CA SER A 450 6.18 42.44 4.62
C SER A 450 7.02 41.42 5.36
N ALA A 451 7.25 41.64 6.65
CA ALA A 451 7.87 40.64 7.52
C ALA A 451 7.02 39.36 7.67
N ALA A 452 5.73 39.41 7.30
CA ALA A 452 4.85 38.26 7.28
C ALA A 452 4.99 37.40 6.01
N ASP A 453 5.75 37.85 5.00
CA ASP A 453 5.88 37.15 3.72
C ASP A 453 6.53 35.78 3.88
N ARG A 454 5.97 34.79 3.19
CA ARG A 454 6.40 33.39 3.25
C ARG A 454 6.42 32.80 1.85
N ILE A 455 7.35 31.87 1.63
CA ILE A 455 7.51 31.14 0.37
C ILE A 455 7.63 29.64 0.66
N ILE A 456 6.95 28.80 -0.14
CA ILE A 456 7.14 27.35 -0.19
C ILE A 456 7.30 26.87 -1.64
N ALA A 457 7.97 25.74 -1.85
CA ALA A 457 8.00 25.04 -3.12
C ALA A 457 6.68 24.28 -3.35
N TYR A 458 6.24 24.18 -4.61
CA TYR A 458 4.96 23.62 -5.00
C TYR A 458 5.00 23.05 -6.42
N ASP A 459 4.23 21.99 -6.69
CA ASP A 459 4.09 21.37 -8.01
C ASP A 459 2.77 21.83 -8.65
N TYR A 460 2.78 23.04 -9.23
CA TYR A 460 1.55 23.67 -9.75
C TYR A 460 0.96 22.93 -10.95
N ASP A 461 1.79 22.35 -11.82
CA ASP A 461 1.35 21.68 -13.04
C ASP A 461 1.20 20.16 -12.88
N GLY A 462 1.45 19.63 -11.68
CA GLY A 462 1.37 18.21 -11.38
C GLY A 462 2.38 17.41 -12.20
N SER A 463 3.57 17.95 -12.44
CA SER A 463 4.64 17.26 -13.19
C SER A 463 5.46 16.29 -12.34
N GLY A 464 5.27 16.30 -11.01
CA GLY A 464 6.14 15.63 -10.04
C GLY A 464 7.35 16.45 -9.64
N LYS A 465 7.36 17.75 -9.94
CA LYS A 465 8.49 18.66 -9.73
C LYS A 465 8.02 19.86 -8.92
N PRO A 466 8.51 20.05 -7.69
CA PRO A 466 8.18 21.23 -6.89
C PRO A 466 8.98 22.47 -7.35
N ASP A 467 8.79 22.87 -8.61
CA ASP A 467 9.52 23.90 -9.35
C ASP A 467 8.75 25.23 -9.48
N HIS A 468 7.56 25.30 -8.88
CA HIS A 468 6.81 26.52 -8.68
C HIS A 468 6.95 27.00 -7.23
N LEU A 469 6.68 28.28 -7.00
CA LEU A 469 6.71 28.89 -5.67
C LEU A 469 5.33 29.40 -5.29
N VAL A 470 4.87 29.09 -4.09
CA VAL A 470 3.72 29.78 -3.47
C VAL A 470 4.28 30.84 -2.54
N ALA A 471 4.12 32.10 -2.91
CA ALA A 471 4.46 33.27 -2.09
C ALA A 471 3.19 33.88 -1.50
N TYR A 472 3.10 34.00 -0.18
CA TYR A 472 1.88 34.47 0.49
C TYR A 472 2.16 35.37 1.69
N ARG A 473 1.18 36.22 2.00
CA ARG A 473 1.20 37.18 3.12
C ARG A 473 -0.01 36.97 4.01
N PRO A 474 0.12 36.16 5.08
CA PRO A 474 -0.88 36.03 6.12
C PRO A 474 -1.28 37.41 6.66
N GLY A 475 -2.57 37.60 6.93
CA GLY A 475 -3.10 38.87 7.43
C GLY A 475 -3.62 39.83 6.36
N THR A 476 -3.44 39.52 5.08
CA THR A 476 -3.76 40.46 3.98
C THR A 476 -4.52 39.85 2.81
N GLY A 477 -4.70 38.52 2.80
CA GLY A 477 -5.27 37.80 1.66
C GLY A 477 -4.35 37.67 0.44
N THR A 478 -3.11 38.14 0.50
CA THR A 478 -2.20 38.10 -0.67
C THR A 478 -1.58 36.73 -0.85
N VAL A 479 -1.72 36.16 -2.04
CA VAL A 479 -1.06 34.92 -2.46
C VAL A 479 -0.78 34.92 -3.95
N TRP A 480 0.41 34.47 -4.30
CA TRP A 480 0.96 34.39 -5.64
C TRP A 480 1.54 33.00 -5.85
N ILE A 481 1.34 32.45 -7.05
CA ILE A 481 2.03 31.25 -7.51
C ILE A 481 2.91 31.65 -8.67
N LEU A 482 4.20 31.45 -8.51
CA LEU A 482 5.24 31.89 -9.42
C LEU A 482 5.80 30.69 -10.16
N LYS A 483 5.89 30.81 -11.49
CA LYS A 483 6.57 29.87 -12.36
C LYS A 483 7.96 30.39 -12.69
N HIS A 484 8.95 29.50 -12.62
CA HIS A 484 10.26 29.73 -13.22
C HIS A 484 10.19 29.47 -14.74
N GLY A 485 10.52 30.51 -15.52
CA GLY A 485 10.45 30.52 -16.97
C GLY A 485 11.83 30.67 -17.62
N THR A 486 11.83 30.89 -18.94
CA THR A 486 13.08 31.05 -19.70
C THR A 486 13.89 32.26 -19.21
N GLY A 487 15.21 32.18 -19.35
CA GLY A 487 16.12 33.28 -19.02
C GLY A 487 16.19 33.64 -17.53
N ASN A 488 15.99 32.65 -16.63
CA ASN A 488 16.00 32.85 -15.17
C ASN A 488 14.92 33.82 -14.67
N SER A 489 13.81 33.93 -15.41
CA SER A 489 12.71 34.83 -15.06
C SER A 489 11.65 34.11 -14.23
N PHE A 490 11.06 34.83 -13.28
CA PHE A 490 9.88 34.36 -12.54
C PHE A 490 8.69 35.20 -12.96
N SER A 491 7.53 34.56 -13.11
CA SER A 491 6.27 35.22 -13.44
C SER A 491 5.11 34.58 -12.71
N ALA A 492 4.09 35.38 -12.37
CA ALA A 492 2.91 34.87 -11.70
C ALA A 492 2.02 34.09 -12.68
N VAL A 493 1.77 32.82 -12.39
CA VAL A 493 0.73 32.02 -13.06
C VAL A 493 -0.63 32.18 -12.34
N PHE A 494 -0.60 32.54 -11.07
CA PHE A 494 -1.77 32.89 -10.26
C PHE A 494 -1.40 34.00 -9.28
N HIS A 495 -2.28 34.97 -9.05
CA HIS A 495 -2.14 35.92 -7.96
C HIS A 495 -3.48 36.56 -7.59
N THR A 496 -3.60 36.95 -6.33
CA THR A 496 -4.81 37.54 -5.74
C THR A 496 -4.48 38.21 -4.42
N SER A 497 -5.32 39.17 -4.00
CA SER A 497 -5.28 39.83 -2.70
C SER A 497 -6.52 39.53 -1.84
N ALA A 498 -7.29 38.51 -2.21
CA ALA A 498 -8.54 38.11 -1.55
C ALA A 498 -8.53 36.65 -1.05
N GLY A 499 -7.35 36.06 -0.94
CA GLY A 499 -7.17 34.64 -0.62
C GLY A 499 -7.34 33.72 -1.84
N ILE A 500 -7.34 32.41 -1.61
CA ILE A 500 -7.27 31.36 -2.64
C ILE A 500 -8.30 30.26 -2.38
N GLY A 501 -9.04 29.87 -3.43
CA GLY A 501 -9.98 28.75 -3.38
C GLY A 501 -11.05 28.83 -2.28
N GLY A 502 -11.42 30.04 -1.84
CA GLY A 502 -12.37 30.29 -0.75
C GLY A 502 -11.74 30.53 0.62
N TYR A 503 -10.44 30.25 0.79
CA TYR A 503 -9.70 30.56 2.01
C TYR A 503 -9.15 31.99 1.97
N ASN A 504 -9.54 32.85 2.90
CA ASN A 504 -9.31 34.30 2.81
C ASN A 504 -7.86 34.76 3.04
N LEU A 505 -7.01 34.01 3.75
CA LEU A 505 -5.63 34.39 4.11
C LEU A 505 -5.52 35.74 4.90
N GLU A 506 -6.60 36.16 5.56
CA GLU A 506 -6.69 37.46 6.25
C GLU A 506 -6.22 37.40 7.72
N ASP A 507 -5.85 36.24 8.25
CA ASP A 507 -5.30 36.12 9.61
C ASP A 507 -3.78 35.94 9.55
N VAL A 508 -3.06 36.66 10.41
CA VAL A 508 -1.58 36.62 10.48
C VAL A 508 -1.03 35.24 10.85
N ARG A 509 -1.87 34.37 11.41
CA ARG A 509 -1.54 32.99 11.78
C ARG A 509 -1.65 32.02 10.61
N ASP A 510 -2.25 32.41 9.48
CA ASP A 510 -2.50 31.49 8.38
C ASP A 510 -1.21 30.85 7.83
N GLN A 511 -1.29 29.55 7.58
CA GLN A 511 -0.17 28.70 7.15
C GLN A 511 -0.55 27.98 5.86
N VAL A 512 0.43 27.77 4.98
CA VAL A 512 0.28 27.00 3.74
C VAL A 512 1.36 25.91 3.68
N VAL A 513 0.97 24.69 3.32
CA VAL A 513 1.85 23.51 3.16
C VAL A 513 1.50 22.81 1.85
N ALA A 514 2.51 22.48 1.04
CA ALA A 514 2.30 21.66 -0.15
C ALA A 514 2.04 20.20 0.25
N TYR A 515 1.11 19.53 -0.44
CA TYR A 515 0.57 18.24 -0.01
C TYR A 515 0.20 17.35 -1.20
N ASP A 516 0.36 16.04 -1.03
CA ASP A 516 -0.04 15.02 -2.02
C ASP A 516 -1.38 14.38 -1.62
N TYR A 517 -2.46 15.14 -1.75
CA TYR A 517 -3.81 14.71 -1.32
C TYR A 517 -4.29 13.44 -2.06
N GLU A 518 -3.90 13.25 -3.31
CA GLU A 518 -4.31 12.11 -4.13
C GLU A 518 -3.36 10.92 -4.04
N HIS A 519 -2.28 10.99 -3.24
CA HIS A 519 -1.24 9.94 -3.09
C HIS A 519 -0.60 9.58 -4.42
N THR A 520 -0.32 10.56 -5.27
CA THR A 520 0.26 10.38 -6.60
C THR A 520 1.78 10.59 -6.65
N GLY A 521 2.40 10.95 -5.52
CA GLY A 521 3.80 11.36 -5.43
C GLY A 521 4.04 12.81 -5.84
N LYS A 522 2.97 13.63 -5.98
CA LYS A 522 3.04 15.00 -6.46
C LYS A 522 2.55 15.96 -5.39
N LEU A 523 3.31 17.01 -5.12
CA LEU A 523 2.95 18.05 -4.14
C LEU A 523 2.07 19.12 -4.78
N ASP A 524 0.96 18.69 -5.38
CA ASP A 524 0.08 19.48 -6.25
C ASP A 524 -1.20 19.96 -5.56
N HIS A 525 -1.35 19.71 -4.25
CA HIS A 525 -2.38 20.28 -3.41
C HIS A 525 -1.81 21.22 -2.33
N LEU A 526 -2.65 22.10 -1.81
CA LEU A 526 -2.28 23.02 -0.73
C LEU A 526 -3.13 22.76 0.50
N VAL A 527 -2.50 22.49 1.64
CA VAL A 527 -3.14 22.54 2.95
C VAL A 527 -3.03 23.97 3.47
N LEU A 528 -4.16 24.60 3.76
CA LEU A 528 -4.23 25.90 4.41
C LEU A 528 -4.89 25.75 5.78
N TYR A 529 -4.23 26.24 6.83
CA TYR A 529 -4.77 26.13 8.18
C TYR A 529 -4.47 27.37 9.03
N ARG A 530 -5.34 27.60 10.01
CA ARG A 530 -5.25 28.70 10.97
C ARG A 530 -5.08 28.16 12.39
N PRO A 531 -3.84 28.09 12.91
CA PRO A 531 -3.58 27.73 14.30
C PRO A 531 -4.39 28.59 15.27
N GLY A 532 -5.11 27.96 16.19
CA GLY A 532 -5.91 28.66 17.18
C GLY A 532 -7.29 29.10 16.70
N ALA A 533 -7.77 28.59 15.57
CA ALA A 533 -9.07 28.95 15.01
C ALA A 533 -9.85 27.76 14.41
N ALA A 534 -9.38 26.53 14.63
CA ALA A 534 -10.04 25.30 14.16
C ALA A 534 -10.28 25.20 12.65
N THR A 535 -9.61 26.01 11.83
CA THR A 535 -9.88 26.09 10.39
C THR A 535 -8.80 25.37 9.60
N ALA A 536 -9.19 24.42 8.75
CA ALA A 536 -8.32 23.70 7.82
C ALA A 536 -9.01 23.49 6.47
N TRP A 537 -8.28 23.72 5.39
CA TRP A 537 -8.72 23.57 4.01
C TRP A 537 -7.65 22.81 3.22
N ILE A 538 -8.08 22.04 2.24
CA ILE A 538 -7.20 21.43 1.25
C ILE A 538 -7.71 21.84 -0.13
N LEU A 539 -6.86 22.51 -0.88
CA LEU A 539 -7.18 23.02 -2.20
C LEU A 539 -6.49 22.19 -3.27
N LYS A 540 -7.23 21.95 -4.34
CA LYS A 540 -6.74 21.38 -5.59
C LYS A 540 -6.69 22.46 -6.66
N HIS A 541 -5.63 22.45 -7.45
CA HIS A 541 -5.57 23.22 -8.69
C HIS A 541 -6.43 22.55 -9.78
N GLY A 542 -7.35 23.32 -10.35
CA GLY A 542 -8.27 22.87 -11.40
C GLY A 542 -7.85 23.35 -12.78
N THR A 543 -8.77 23.30 -13.74
CA THR A 543 -8.52 23.83 -15.09
C THR A 543 -8.26 25.33 -15.07
N GLY A 544 -7.23 25.79 -15.79
CA GLY A 544 -6.85 27.20 -15.86
C GLY A 544 -6.19 27.65 -14.56
N ASN A 545 -6.69 28.75 -13.97
CA ASN A 545 -6.13 29.35 -12.75
C ASN A 545 -7.05 29.18 -11.53
N ALA A 546 -7.97 28.21 -11.57
CA ALA A 546 -8.94 27.99 -10.50
C ALA A 546 -8.39 27.08 -9.41
N PHE A 547 -8.66 27.43 -8.15
CA PHE A 547 -8.46 26.56 -7.00
C PHE A 547 -9.81 26.23 -6.36
N SER A 548 -10.02 24.97 -6.02
CA SER A 548 -11.25 24.50 -5.37
C SER A 548 -10.91 23.68 -4.13
N ALA A 549 -11.71 23.84 -3.08
CA ALA A 549 -11.57 23.02 -1.89
C ALA A 549 -12.01 21.57 -2.18
N VAL A 550 -11.10 20.62 -1.96
CA VAL A 550 -11.42 19.18 -1.89
C VAL A 550 -11.72 18.74 -0.46
N PHE A 551 -11.30 19.55 0.52
CA PHE A 551 -11.66 19.43 1.92
C PHE A 551 -11.72 20.83 2.54
N HIS A 552 -12.67 21.08 3.44
CA HIS A 552 -12.64 22.23 4.33
C HIS A 552 -13.43 21.95 5.61
N SER A 553 -12.98 22.54 6.71
CA SER A 553 -13.60 22.39 8.02
C SER A 553 -13.31 23.59 8.90
N SER A 554 -14.28 23.94 9.76
CA SER A 554 -14.17 24.94 10.82
C SER A 554 -14.14 24.30 12.22
N ALA A 555 -13.92 22.99 12.30
CA ALA A 555 -13.88 22.21 13.55
C ALA A 555 -12.54 21.48 13.76
N GLY A 556 -11.52 21.78 12.96
CA GLY A 556 -10.26 21.06 12.89
C GLY A 556 -10.19 20.13 11.67
N ILE A 557 -9.29 19.15 11.71
CA ILE A 557 -9.10 18.15 10.65
C ILE A 557 -8.95 16.76 11.29
N GLY A 558 -9.72 15.78 10.81
CA GLY A 558 -9.84 14.49 11.50
C GLY A 558 -10.29 14.67 12.95
N SER A 559 -9.57 14.08 13.90
CA SER A 559 -9.79 14.30 15.34
C SER A 559 -8.95 15.43 15.94
N TYR A 560 -8.21 16.20 15.14
CA TYR A 560 -7.33 17.25 15.63
C TYR A 560 -8.02 18.61 15.56
N ASP A 561 -8.20 19.29 16.69
CA ASP A 561 -9.10 20.45 16.81
C ASP A 561 -8.57 21.77 16.22
N LEU A 562 -7.26 21.91 16.02
CA LEU A 562 -6.58 23.14 15.57
C LEU A 562 -6.90 24.40 16.42
N LYS A 563 -7.21 24.21 17.72
CA LYS A 563 -7.61 25.30 18.63
C LYS A 563 -6.45 25.99 19.36
N SER A 564 -5.21 25.54 19.18
CA SER A 564 -4.04 26.20 19.78
C SER A 564 -3.25 26.97 18.73
N ALA A 565 -2.77 28.17 19.09
CA ALA A 565 -1.83 28.92 18.25
C ALA A 565 -0.48 28.18 18.07
N ALA A 566 -0.19 27.20 18.93
CA ALA A 566 0.98 26.34 18.81
C ALA A 566 0.82 25.24 17.75
N ASP A 567 -0.39 24.99 17.24
CA ASP A 567 -0.63 23.88 16.32
C ASP A 567 0.19 24.02 15.03
N ARG A 568 0.79 22.91 14.60
CA ARG A 568 1.61 22.81 13.39
C ARG A 568 1.21 21.57 12.60
N ILE A 569 1.32 21.68 11.29
CA ILE A 569 1.06 20.61 10.32
C ILE A 569 2.25 20.52 9.37
N ILE A 570 2.77 19.32 9.14
CA ILE A 570 3.70 19.02 8.05
C ILE A 570 3.16 17.85 7.20
N ALA A 571 3.54 17.80 5.92
CA ALA A 571 3.26 16.67 5.03
C ALA A 571 4.44 15.69 5.01
N TRP A 572 4.18 14.39 5.03
CA TRP A 572 5.23 13.37 5.13
C TRP A 572 4.76 12.00 4.60
N ASP A 573 5.70 11.08 4.38
CA ASP A 573 5.45 9.75 3.81
C ASP A 573 5.28 8.69 4.90
N HIS A 574 4.13 8.71 5.57
CA HIS A 574 3.81 7.78 6.65
C HIS A 574 3.89 6.29 6.27
N ARG A 575 3.63 5.96 4.99
CA ARG A 575 3.57 4.56 4.51
C ARG A 575 4.88 4.09 3.89
N SER A 576 5.92 4.92 3.82
CA SER A 576 7.15 4.62 3.10
C SER A 576 6.85 4.20 1.65
N SER A 577 6.02 4.99 0.97
CA SER A 577 5.47 4.75 -0.36
C SER A 577 6.11 5.61 -1.46
N GLY A 578 6.85 6.66 -1.08
CA GLY A 578 7.40 7.68 -1.96
C GLY A 578 6.54 8.94 -2.10
N GLY A 579 5.37 9.02 -1.44
CA GLY A 579 4.45 10.15 -1.52
C GLY A 579 4.14 10.78 -0.16
N GLN A 580 4.10 12.11 -0.08
CA GLN A 580 3.77 12.85 1.15
C GLN A 580 2.25 12.98 1.35
N GLY A 581 1.56 11.84 1.30
CA GLY A 581 0.10 11.74 1.36
C GLY A 581 -0.50 11.78 2.76
N PHE A 582 0.32 11.88 3.80
CA PHE A 582 -0.13 11.96 5.19
C PHE A 582 0.30 13.28 5.83
N LEU A 583 -0.44 13.69 6.85
CA LEU A 583 -0.14 14.86 7.66
C LEU A 583 0.33 14.41 9.03
N PHE A 584 1.40 15.03 9.52
CA PHE A 584 1.80 14.95 10.92
C PHE A 584 1.43 16.26 11.62
N LEU A 585 0.59 16.17 12.63
CA LEU A 585 0.08 17.32 13.38
C LEU A 585 0.62 17.26 14.80
N TYR A 586 1.16 18.37 15.29
CA TYR A 586 1.73 18.43 16.63
C TYR A 586 1.48 19.77 17.31
N ARG A 587 1.38 19.72 18.64
CA ARG A 587 1.22 20.87 19.54
C ARG A 587 2.42 20.96 20.48
N PRO A 588 3.48 21.69 20.10
CA PRO A 588 4.62 21.92 20.99
C PRO A 588 4.15 22.64 22.25
N GLY A 589 4.70 22.27 23.41
CA GLY A 589 4.27 22.77 24.72
C GLY A 589 3.13 21.97 25.36
N SER A 590 2.34 21.24 24.58
CA SER A 590 1.24 20.39 25.09
C SER A 590 1.47 18.91 24.84
N GLN A 591 2.61 18.52 24.29
CA GLN A 591 3.00 17.14 24.03
C GLN A 591 2.15 16.41 22.98
N ILE A 592 1.19 17.04 22.33
CA ILE A 592 0.26 16.34 21.44
C ILE A 592 0.94 16.06 20.10
N ALA A 593 0.88 14.81 19.63
CA ALA A 593 1.19 14.43 18.26
C ALA A 593 0.11 13.46 17.69
N GLN A 594 -0.23 13.65 16.42
CA GLN A 594 -1.18 12.81 15.67
C GLN A 594 -0.75 12.67 14.21
N VAL A 595 -1.06 11.51 13.60
CA VAL A 595 -0.95 11.28 12.16
C VAL A 595 -2.35 11.25 11.56
N LEU A 596 -2.57 12.04 10.51
CA LEU A 596 -3.82 12.05 9.78
C LEU A 596 -3.60 11.69 8.31
N GLY A 597 -4.60 11.07 7.70
CA GLY A 597 -4.67 10.82 6.27
C GLY A 597 -6.12 10.74 5.83
N ARG A 598 -6.34 10.66 4.51
CA ARG A 598 -7.69 10.48 3.97
C ARG A 598 -8.31 9.18 4.47
N TYR A 599 -9.58 9.25 4.82
CA TYR A 599 -10.34 8.12 5.32
C TYR A 599 -10.69 7.20 4.15
N TYR A 600 -10.05 6.05 4.11
CA TYR A 600 -10.56 4.89 3.39
C TYR A 600 -11.72 4.43 4.27
N GLY A 601 -12.95 4.52 3.75
CA GLY A 601 -14.16 4.03 4.43
C GLY A 601 -13.89 2.73 5.17
N PRO A 602 -14.66 2.35 6.22
CA PRO A 602 -14.32 1.13 6.94
C PRO A 602 -14.23 0.03 5.89
N ALA A 603 -13.03 -0.49 5.67
CA ALA A 603 -12.87 -1.74 4.97
C ALA A 603 -13.53 -2.69 5.96
N VAL A 604 -14.85 -2.81 5.86
CA VAL A 604 -15.61 -3.83 6.54
C VAL A 604 -15.22 -5.03 5.71
N PRO A 605 -14.26 -5.91 6.08
CA PRO A 605 -14.37 -7.24 5.55
C PRO A 605 -15.77 -7.65 5.94
N ALA A 606 -16.67 -7.60 4.96
CA ALA A 606 -17.99 -8.13 5.14
C ALA A 606 -17.67 -9.52 5.64
N ARG A 607 -18.05 -9.83 6.88
CA ARG A 607 -18.15 -11.22 7.31
C ARG A 607 -19.27 -11.78 6.46
N VAL A 608 -18.94 -12.12 5.21
CA VAL A 608 -19.74 -13.00 4.40
C VAL A 608 -19.39 -14.37 4.92
N THR A 609 -20.25 -14.85 5.81
CA THR A 609 -20.36 -16.27 6.12
C THR A 609 -20.70 -16.98 4.82
N MET A 610 -19.69 -17.50 4.12
CA MET A 610 -19.89 -18.39 2.98
C MET A 610 -20.23 -19.78 3.54
N ARG A 611 -21.43 -20.26 3.21
CA ARG A 611 -21.83 -21.66 3.32
C ARG A 611 -21.49 -22.36 1.98
N PRO A 612 -20.59 -23.34 1.96
CA PRO A 612 -20.47 -24.28 0.85
C PRO A 612 -21.71 -25.20 0.74
N ALA A 613 -21.88 -25.82 -0.42
CA ALA A 613 -22.87 -26.86 -0.66
C ALA A 613 -22.16 -28.22 -0.74
N VAL A 614 -22.02 -28.95 0.37
CA VAL A 614 -21.56 -30.36 0.44
C VAL A 614 -22.23 -31.10 1.62
N ARG A 615 -22.12 -32.43 1.64
CA ARG A 615 -23.02 -33.48 2.15
C ARG A 615 -23.49 -33.41 3.63
N PRO A 616 -24.64 -34.04 3.97
CA PRO A 616 -25.37 -33.89 5.25
C PRO A 616 -24.63 -34.27 6.55
N ASP A 617 -23.43 -34.86 6.44
CA ASP A 617 -22.71 -35.58 7.49
C ASP A 617 -21.31 -35.01 7.80
N SER A 618 -20.90 -33.91 7.17
CA SER A 618 -19.62 -33.25 7.51
C SER A 618 -19.74 -32.38 8.78
N ILE A 619 -18.89 -32.67 9.78
CA ILE A 619 -18.85 -31.96 11.07
C ILE A 619 -18.00 -30.66 10.99
N LEU A 620 -17.24 -30.46 9.90
CA LEU A 620 -16.36 -29.31 9.67
C LEU A 620 -17.09 -27.97 9.49
N GLU A 621 -18.40 -27.95 9.19
CA GLU A 621 -19.08 -26.72 8.75
C GLU A 621 -19.73 -25.85 9.83
N LYS A 622 -19.67 -26.20 11.13
CA LYS A 622 -20.40 -25.41 12.15
C LYS A 622 -19.66 -24.21 12.77
N PHE A 623 -18.41 -23.91 12.41
CA PHE A 623 -17.70 -22.79 13.05
C PHE A 623 -16.92 -21.91 12.08
N ALA A 624 -17.26 -20.62 12.06
CA ALA A 624 -16.52 -19.58 11.34
C ALA A 624 -15.37 -19.02 12.19
N TYR A 625 -14.25 -18.72 11.52
CA TYR A 625 -13.06 -18.06 12.04
C TYR A 625 -13.33 -16.64 12.59
N PRO A 626 -12.91 -16.30 13.83
CA PRO A 626 -12.76 -14.92 14.28
C PRO A 626 -11.31 -14.42 14.14
N VAL A 627 -11.14 -13.23 13.57
CA VAL A 627 -9.85 -12.55 13.28
C VAL A 627 -9.23 -11.85 14.51
N THR A 628 -9.72 -12.17 15.71
CA THR A 628 -9.17 -11.66 16.98
C THR A 628 -9.41 -12.71 18.05
N TYR A 629 -8.36 -13.36 18.52
CA TYR A 629 -8.42 -14.10 19.78
C TYR A 629 -8.33 -13.07 20.91
N ARG A 630 -9.48 -12.63 21.44
CA ARG A 630 -9.53 -11.95 22.74
C ARG A 630 -9.86 -13.00 23.78
N HIS A 631 -8.95 -13.20 24.74
CA HIS A 631 -9.27 -13.87 25.98
C HIS A 631 -10.28 -12.98 26.72
N GLU A 632 -11.56 -13.35 26.73
CA GLU A 632 -12.37 -12.97 27.89
C GLU A 632 -11.93 -13.88 29.03
N TYR A 633 -11.12 -13.33 29.92
CA TYR A 633 -10.83 -13.95 31.19
C TYR A 633 -12.13 -14.07 31.97
N ALA A 634 -12.80 -15.22 31.89
CA ALA A 634 -13.83 -15.61 32.85
C ALA A 634 -13.13 -16.18 34.08
N GLY A 635 -12.57 -15.29 34.88
CA GLY A 635 -11.92 -15.64 36.13
C GLY A 635 -12.91 -16.25 37.11
N THR A 636 -12.89 -17.58 37.25
CA THR A 636 -13.35 -18.31 38.45
C THR A 636 -12.70 -19.69 38.66
N SER A 637 -11.90 -20.23 37.71
CA SER A 637 -11.38 -21.61 37.80
C SER A 637 -10.13 -21.80 38.67
N GLY A 638 -9.54 -20.73 39.22
CA GLY A 638 -8.32 -20.83 40.04
C GLY A 638 -7.05 -21.28 39.30
N GLN A 639 -7.10 -21.52 37.98
CA GLN A 639 -5.98 -22.00 37.16
C GLN A 639 -5.57 -20.97 36.11
N ALA A 640 -4.25 -20.86 35.86
CA ALA A 640 -3.70 -19.93 34.89
C ALA A 640 -3.69 -20.54 33.48
N ASP A 641 -4.43 -19.94 32.56
CA ASP A 641 -4.27 -20.18 31.11
C ASP A 641 -2.95 -19.54 30.66
N TRP A 642 -2.08 -20.32 30.03
CA TRP A 642 -0.74 -19.88 29.62
C TRP A 642 -0.73 -19.15 28.27
N GLY A 643 -1.80 -19.25 27.48
CA GLY A 643 -2.00 -18.46 26.27
C GLY A 643 -1.08 -18.81 25.09
N THR A 644 -1.32 -18.16 23.95
CA THR A 644 -0.73 -18.51 22.64
C THR A 644 0.80 -18.33 22.58
N GLN A 645 1.36 -17.29 23.22
CA GLN A 645 2.80 -17.03 23.24
C GLN A 645 3.60 -18.10 24.01
N ALA A 646 3.02 -18.73 25.03
CA ALA A 646 3.69 -19.80 25.78
C ALA A 646 3.57 -21.17 25.09
N ALA A 647 2.56 -21.38 24.24
CA ALA A 647 2.37 -22.62 23.49
C ALA A 647 3.51 -22.83 22.47
N GLU A 648 3.87 -21.77 21.74
CA GLU A 648 5.00 -21.79 20.80
C GLU A 648 6.32 -22.14 21.50
N ALA A 649 6.54 -21.62 22.72
CA ALA A 649 7.69 -21.95 23.55
C ALA A 649 7.72 -23.42 24.04
N LYS A 650 6.61 -24.15 23.88
CA LYS A 650 6.44 -25.57 24.18
C LYS A 650 6.24 -26.42 22.91
N ASN A 651 6.63 -25.88 21.75
CA ASN A 651 6.67 -26.57 20.45
C ASN A 651 5.30 -27.05 19.93
N PHE A 652 4.21 -26.33 20.22
CA PHE A 652 2.90 -26.52 19.58
C PHE A 652 2.17 -25.17 19.39
N GLU A 653 1.13 -25.12 18.56
CA GLU A 653 0.38 -23.88 18.28
C GLU A 653 -1.07 -24.02 18.75
N LEU A 654 -1.59 -23.04 19.49
CA LEU A 654 -3.03 -22.90 19.73
C LEU A 654 -3.66 -22.19 18.52
N VAL A 655 -4.44 -22.93 17.72
CA VAL A 655 -4.98 -22.45 16.44
C VAL A 655 -6.31 -21.72 16.62
N SER A 656 -7.23 -22.27 17.43
CA SER A 656 -8.51 -21.63 17.75
C SER A 656 -9.18 -22.26 18.97
N GLY A 657 -10.20 -21.62 19.53
CA GLY A 657 -10.98 -22.14 20.65
C GLY A 657 -12.05 -21.15 21.08
N ASN A 658 -13.00 -21.60 21.90
CA ASN A 658 -14.09 -20.76 22.42
C ASN A 658 -13.99 -20.47 23.93
N GLY A 659 -12.87 -20.83 24.57
CA GLY A 659 -12.64 -20.64 26.02
C GLY A 659 -13.32 -21.66 26.94
N GLY A 660 -14.17 -22.56 26.41
CA GLY A 660 -14.74 -23.67 27.18
C GLY A 660 -13.74 -24.79 27.47
N ILE A 661 -12.62 -24.82 26.73
CA ILE A 661 -11.44 -25.64 26.99
C ILE A 661 -10.23 -24.70 26.94
N ILE A 662 -9.38 -24.71 27.97
CA ILE A 662 -8.16 -23.87 28.04
C ILE A 662 -6.92 -24.73 28.22
N TRP A 663 -5.76 -24.22 27.80
CA TRP A 663 -4.48 -24.88 28.01
C TRP A 663 -3.94 -24.54 29.41
N VAL A 664 -3.58 -25.58 30.17
CA VAL A 664 -3.08 -25.45 31.54
C VAL A 664 -1.90 -26.39 31.78
N SER A 665 -1.23 -26.20 32.91
CA SER A 665 -0.24 -27.16 33.41
C SER A 665 -0.81 -28.58 33.52
N CYS A 666 -0.05 -29.58 33.09
CA CYS A 666 -0.34 -30.99 33.35
C CYS A 666 -0.28 -31.36 34.84
N THR A 667 0.29 -30.48 35.67
CA THR A 667 0.31 -30.63 37.14
C THR A 667 -0.82 -29.89 37.85
N ALA A 668 -1.77 -29.31 37.09
CA ALA A 668 -2.93 -28.65 37.67
C ALA A 668 -3.72 -29.59 38.61
N SER A 669 -4.01 -29.11 39.82
CA SER A 669 -4.72 -29.88 40.84
C SER A 669 -6.13 -30.26 40.38
N PRO A 670 -6.60 -31.50 40.63
CA PRO A 670 -7.98 -31.87 40.37
C PRO A 670 -8.95 -31.06 41.23
N GLU A 671 -10.09 -30.69 40.66
CA GLU A 671 -11.17 -29.98 41.34
C GLU A 671 -12.45 -30.82 41.23
N ASN A 672 -13.10 -31.12 42.36
CA ASN A 672 -14.31 -31.95 42.41
C ASN A 672 -14.20 -33.29 41.67
N GLY A 673 -13.01 -33.92 41.72
CA GLY A 673 -12.76 -35.18 41.02
C GLY A 673 -12.48 -35.03 39.52
N VAL A 674 -12.33 -33.80 39.00
CA VAL A 674 -12.03 -33.48 37.60
C VAL A 674 -10.60 -32.92 37.49
N GLY A 675 -9.74 -33.64 36.76
CA GLY A 675 -8.37 -33.26 36.42
C GLY A 675 -8.29 -32.44 35.13
N VAL A 676 -7.39 -32.86 34.24
CA VAL A 676 -7.12 -32.25 32.93
C VAL A 676 -7.15 -33.33 31.85
N ILE A 677 -7.63 -32.99 30.66
CA ILE A 677 -7.48 -33.80 29.45
C ILE A 677 -6.01 -33.76 29.08
N LYS A 678 -5.41 -34.90 28.72
CA LYS A 678 -4.00 -34.96 28.30
C LYS A 678 -3.91 -35.38 26.85
N VAL A 679 -3.20 -34.60 26.06
CA VAL A 679 -2.85 -34.92 24.69
C VAL A 679 -1.38 -35.32 24.68
N PHE A 680 -1.10 -36.54 24.24
CA PHE A 680 0.25 -37.05 24.15
C PHE A 680 0.75 -37.03 22.70
N PRO A 681 1.80 -36.22 22.41
CA PRO A 681 2.46 -36.20 21.10
C PRO A 681 3.55 -37.28 21.01
N GLY A 682 3.76 -37.84 19.81
CA GLY A 682 4.82 -38.79 19.52
C GLY A 682 6.11 -38.05 19.12
N LEU A 683 7.23 -38.37 19.77
CA LEU A 683 8.53 -37.78 19.44
C LEU A 683 9.07 -38.40 18.14
N LEU A 684 9.34 -37.57 17.14
CA LEU A 684 9.96 -37.98 15.88
C LEU A 684 11.49 -37.93 16.01
N ASN A 685 12.19 -39.03 15.70
CA ASN A 685 13.62 -39.07 15.40
C ASN A 685 14.56 -38.26 16.32
N GLY A 686 14.34 -38.28 17.64
CA GLY A 686 15.22 -37.63 18.61
C GLY A 686 15.13 -36.10 18.66
N GLU A 687 14.05 -35.51 18.14
CA GLU A 687 13.76 -34.06 18.21
C GLU A 687 12.87 -33.66 19.41
N THR A 688 12.79 -32.35 19.62
CA THR A 688 12.41 -31.53 20.79
C THR A 688 11.17 -31.97 21.59
N GLU A 689 11.24 -31.87 22.93
CA GLU A 689 10.11 -32.07 23.86
C GLU A 689 8.90 -31.15 23.50
N ILE A 690 7.71 -31.73 23.27
CA ILE A 690 6.46 -31.00 22.97
C ILE A 690 5.56 -31.00 24.21
N GLY A 691 5.23 -29.83 24.74
CA GLY A 691 4.45 -29.72 25.97
C GLY A 691 5.30 -29.89 27.24
N GLU A 692 4.74 -30.51 28.27
CA GLU A 692 5.38 -30.65 29.59
C GLU A 692 5.79 -32.09 29.89
N PRO A 693 6.90 -32.32 30.61
CA PRO A 693 7.25 -33.64 31.11
C PRO A 693 6.15 -34.23 32.00
N HIS A 694 5.69 -35.43 31.68
CA HIS A 694 4.67 -36.16 32.41
C HIS A 694 4.98 -37.66 32.44
N LEU A 695 5.32 -38.20 33.62
CA LEU A 695 5.54 -39.63 33.86
C LEU A 695 6.51 -40.33 32.86
N GLY A 696 7.56 -39.63 32.43
CA GLY A 696 8.57 -40.17 31.50
C GLY A 696 8.27 -39.97 30.01
N VAL A 697 7.15 -39.31 29.67
CA VAL A 697 6.82 -38.80 28.33
C VAL A 697 6.53 -37.30 28.40
N THR A 698 6.01 -36.70 27.32
CA THR A 698 5.54 -35.31 27.31
C THR A 698 4.04 -35.26 27.03
N ALA A 699 3.36 -34.23 27.53
CA ALA A 699 1.93 -34.03 27.32
C ALA A 699 1.56 -32.55 27.22
N VAL A 700 0.49 -32.25 26.48
CA VAL A 700 -0.17 -30.95 26.45
C VAL A 700 -1.53 -31.12 27.14
N CYS A 701 -1.79 -30.35 28.19
CA CYS A 701 -2.93 -30.58 29.06
C CYS A 701 -3.98 -29.47 28.99
N PHE A 702 -5.25 -29.87 29.00
CA PHE A 702 -6.38 -28.97 28.84
C PHE A 702 -7.38 -29.10 29.98
N LYS A 703 -7.92 -27.96 30.41
CA LYS A 703 -8.99 -27.91 31.40
C LYS A 703 -10.30 -27.55 30.72
N VAL A 704 -11.33 -28.36 30.96
CA VAL A 704 -12.71 -28.03 30.56
C VAL A 704 -13.31 -27.11 31.62
N LEU A 705 -13.79 -25.94 31.18
CA LEU A 705 -14.36 -24.89 32.03
C LEU A 705 -15.88 -24.75 31.87
N ALA A 706 -16.44 -25.33 30.82
CA ALA A 706 -17.86 -25.17 30.49
C ALA A 706 -18.46 -26.49 29.96
N PRO A 707 -19.78 -26.71 30.13
CA PRO A 707 -20.51 -27.87 29.58
C PRO A 707 -20.42 -28.00 28.04
N THR A 708 -20.00 -26.93 27.36
CA THR A 708 -19.72 -26.89 25.93
C THR A 708 -18.41 -26.15 25.71
N GLY A 709 -17.50 -26.71 24.92
CA GLY A 709 -16.21 -26.09 24.67
C GLY A 709 -15.48 -26.75 23.50
N TYR A 710 -14.63 -26.01 22.80
CA TYR A 710 -13.68 -26.60 21.87
C TYR A 710 -12.35 -25.85 21.87
N VAL A 711 -11.29 -26.58 21.56
CA VAL A 711 -9.95 -26.05 21.29
C VAL A 711 -9.34 -26.81 20.13
N LYS A 712 -8.63 -26.09 19.26
CA LYS A 712 -7.93 -26.62 18.10
C LYS A 712 -6.47 -26.23 18.18
N ILE A 713 -5.59 -27.19 17.99
CA ILE A 713 -4.14 -27.01 18.10
C ILE A 713 -3.42 -27.61 16.90
N ARG A 714 -2.31 -26.99 16.50
CA ARG A 714 -1.33 -27.61 15.63
C ARG A 714 -0.32 -28.30 16.53
N ILE A 715 -0.32 -29.62 16.54
CA ILE A 715 0.53 -30.42 17.40
C ILE A 715 1.06 -31.60 16.59
N PRO A 716 2.37 -31.87 16.59
CA PRO A 716 2.92 -33.01 15.87
C PRO A 716 2.44 -34.33 16.47
N ASN A 717 1.98 -35.23 15.60
CA ASN A 717 1.86 -36.67 15.84
C ASN A 717 1.09 -37.02 17.12
N VAL A 718 -0.20 -36.67 17.19
CA VAL A 718 -1.05 -37.07 18.34
C VAL A 718 -1.18 -38.58 18.38
N TYR A 719 -0.58 -39.21 19.39
CA TYR A 719 -0.67 -40.66 19.54
C TYR A 719 -1.77 -41.09 20.51
N GLU A 720 -2.05 -40.32 21.56
CA GLU A 720 -3.08 -40.63 22.56
C GLU A 720 -3.75 -39.37 23.11
N VAL A 721 -5.06 -39.45 23.38
CA VAL A 721 -5.80 -38.45 24.15
C VAL A 721 -6.46 -39.15 25.34
N GLN A 722 -6.17 -38.66 26.54
CA GLN A 722 -6.70 -39.17 27.81
C GLN A 722 -7.72 -38.21 28.41
N GLY A 723 -8.84 -38.77 28.89
CA GLY A 723 -9.90 -38.04 29.60
C GLY A 723 -9.45 -37.40 30.93
N ASP A 724 -10.30 -36.53 31.49
CA ASP A 724 -9.98 -35.73 32.68
C ASP A 724 -10.50 -36.30 34.00
N SER A 725 -11.11 -37.48 34.02
CA SER A 725 -11.67 -38.06 35.25
C SER A 725 -10.60 -38.42 36.27
N ARG A 726 -10.84 -38.03 37.52
CA ARG A 726 -10.05 -38.45 38.70
C ARG A 726 -10.93 -39.09 39.78
N SER A 727 -12.21 -39.31 39.51
CA SER A 727 -13.17 -39.95 40.40
C SER A 727 -14.34 -40.50 39.58
N PRO A 728 -14.93 -41.67 39.93
CA PRO A 728 -15.99 -42.29 39.14
C PRO A 728 -17.15 -41.32 38.84
N GLY A 729 -17.51 -41.18 37.57
CA GLY A 729 -18.59 -40.30 37.09
C GLY A 729 -18.24 -38.81 36.99
N ALA A 730 -17.08 -38.37 37.49
CA ALA A 730 -16.56 -37.02 37.31
C ALA A 730 -15.81 -36.90 35.97
N GLY A 731 -15.80 -35.69 35.40
CA GLY A 731 -15.07 -35.38 34.15
C GLY A 731 -15.99 -35.17 32.96
N HIS A 732 -15.38 -35.04 31.79
CA HIS A 732 -16.03 -34.66 30.54
C HIS A 732 -15.64 -35.61 29.42
N ASP A 733 -16.64 -36.00 28.62
CA ASP A 733 -16.37 -36.74 27.40
C ASP A 733 -16.06 -35.74 26.29
N VAL A 734 -15.08 -36.02 25.45
CA VAL A 734 -14.71 -35.15 24.33
C VAL A 734 -14.63 -35.91 23.02
N ASP A 735 -15.08 -35.29 21.93
CA ASP A 735 -14.71 -35.74 20.59
C ASP A 735 -13.32 -35.16 20.26
N ALA A 736 -12.37 -36.05 20.01
CA ALA A 736 -11.03 -35.72 19.57
C ALA A 736 -10.89 -36.03 18.08
N THR A 737 -10.64 -35.00 17.27
CA THR A 737 -10.49 -35.12 15.81
C THR A 737 -9.08 -34.78 15.39
N VAL A 738 -8.35 -35.76 14.88
CA VAL A 738 -7.01 -35.58 14.30
C VAL A 738 -7.11 -35.43 12.79
N VAL A 739 -6.33 -34.50 12.25
CA VAL A 739 -6.30 -34.21 10.81
C VAL A 739 -4.86 -34.27 10.30
N ASN A 740 -4.67 -35.05 9.23
CA ASN A 740 -3.44 -34.99 8.44
C ASN A 740 -3.55 -33.79 7.48
N VAL A 741 -2.77 -32.73 7.73
CA VAL A 741 -2.88 -31.49 6.95
C VAL A 741 -2.40 -31.62 5.50
N ALA A 742 -1.63 -32.68 5.19
CA ALA A 742 -1.13 -32.92 3.84
C ALA A 742 -2.14 -33.70 2.99
N SER A 743 -2.81 -34.70 3.57
CA SER A 743 -3.83 -35.50 2.86
C SER A 743 -5.26 -35.01 3.06
N GLY A 744 -5.52 -34.21 4.10
CA GLY A 744 -6.87 -33.79 4.52
C GLY A 744 -7.68 -34.91 5.19
N ALA A 745 -7.08 -36.06 5.46
CA ALA A 745 -7.76 -37.18 6.10
C ALA A 745 -8.06 -36.84 7.58
N GLU A 746 -9.30 -37.11 8.01
CA GLU A 746 -9.76 -36.84 9.37
C GLU A 746 -10.14 -38.15 10.08
N ARG A 747 -9.85 -38.21 11.38
CA ARG A 747 -10.28 -39.31 12.25
C ARG A 747 -10.78 -38.74 13.56
N THR A 748 -12.04 -39.00 13.88
CA THR A 748 -12.67 -38.59 15.13
C THR A 748 -12.88 -39.81 16.01
N LYS A 749 -12.52 -39.69 17.29
CA LYS A 749 -12.86 -40.67 18.33
C LYS A 749 -13.45 -39.96 19.54
N ARG A 750 -14.36 -40.65 20.22
CA ARG A 750 -14.90 -40.24 21.51
C ARG A 750 -13.92 -40.65 22.60
N VAL A 751 -13.36 -39.68 23.31
CA VAL A 751 -12.59 -39.89 24.54
C VAL A 751 -13.57 -39.78 25.69
N GLU A 752 -13.94 -40.89 26.30
CA GLU A 752 -14.75 -40.88 27.53
C GLU A 752 -13.92 -40.33 28.70
N ARG A 753 -14.60 -39.70 29.65
CA ARG A 753 -13.97 -38.98 30.77
C ARG A 753 -12.95 -39.82 31.55
N ASP A 754 -13.15 -41.12 31.66
CA ASP A 754 -12.31 -42.08 32.40
C ASP A 754 -11.50 -43.02 31.50
N GLU A 755 -11.47 -42.75 30.19
CA GLU A 755 -10.76 -43.57 29.21
C GLU A 755 -9.62 -42.80 28.49
N SER A 756 -8.85 -43.55 27.71
CA SER A 756 -7.81 -43.04 26.81
C SER A 756 -8.09 -43.58 25.40
N GLU A 757 -8.01 -42.71 24.41
CA GLU A 757 -8.12 -43.09 22.99
C GLU A 757 -6.81 -42.96 22.25
N GLN A 758 -6.47 -44.03 21.53
CA GLN A 758 -5.25 -44.09 20.73
C GLN A 758 -5.51 -43.62 19.29
N PHE A 759 -4.73 -42.65 18.82
CA PHE A 759 -4.76 -42.11 17.45
C PHE A 759 -3.55 -42.51 16.62
N GLY A 760 -2.42 -42.83 17.27
CA GLY A 760 -1.16 -43.22 16.63
C GLY A 760 -0.38 -44.28 17.42
N ARG A 761 0.76 -44.75 16.90
CA ARG A 761 1.62 -45.74 17.56
C ARG A 761 2.85 -45.06 18.19
N THR A 762 3.38 -45.65 19.26
CA THR A 762 4.55 -45.14 20.01
C THR A 762 5.91 -45.58 19.44
N ASP A 763 5.93 -46.35 18.34
CA ASP A 763 7.16 -46.86 17.75
C ASP A 763 7.95 -45.72 17.06
N THR A 764 9.23 -45.62 17.39
CA THR A 764 10.21 -44.66 16.86
C THR A 764 10.52 -44.84 15.36
N THR A 765 9.84 -45.75 14.66
CA THR A 765 10.10 -46.12 13.25
C THR A 765 8.99 -45.71 12.28
N CYS A 766 8.28 -44.60 12.52
CA CYS A 766 7.42 -43.93 11.51
C CYS A 766 8.24 -43.42 10.29
N ASP A 767 8.90 -44.32 9.58
CA ASP A 767 9.58 -44.10 8.31
C ASP A 767 8.66 -44.43 7.12
N GLU A 768 9.09 -44.07 5.92
CA GLU A 768 8.28 -44.28 4.70
C GLU A 768 8.06 -45.78 4.35
N GLY A 769 8.71 -46.69 5.08
CA GLY A 769 8.63 -48.14 4.88
C GLY A 769 7.61 -48.85 5.79
N HIS A 770 7.02 -48.17 6.77
CA HIS A 770 6.05 -48.78 7.68
C HIS A 770 4.67 -48.97 7.00
N PRO A 771 3.96 -50.10 7.19
CA PRO A 771 2.67 -50.39 6.52
C PRO A 771 1.56 -49.37 6.79
N ASP A 772 1.66 -48.67 7.92
CA ASP A 772 0.71 -47.63 8.29
C ASP A 772 1.13 -46.25 7.74
N TYR A 773 2.32 -46.03 7.17
CA TYR A 773 2.71 -44.73 6.60
C TYR A 773 1.89 -44.38 5.33
N PRO A 774 1.33 -43.15 5.19
CA PRO A 774 1.45 -41.97 6.06
C PRO A 774 0.34 -41.83 7.14
N ASP A 775 -0.59 -42.77 7.21
CA ASP A 775 -1.70 -42.75 8.14
C ASP A 775 -1.21 -43.02 9.59
N ASN A 776 -1.51 -42.13 10.54
CA ASN A 776 -1.07 -42.23 11.94
C ASN A 776 0.38 -41.81 12.25
N CYS A 777 1.08 -41.14 11.31
CA CYS A 777 2.47 -40.68 11.50
C CYS A 777 2.69 -39.17 11.18
N ARG A 778 1.70 -38.46 10.63
CA ARG A 778 1.82 -37.04 10.19
C ARG A 778 0.60 -36.17 10.52
N GLU A 779 -0.25 -36.61 11.43
CA GLU A 779 -1.31 -35.76 11.97
C GLU A 779 -0.68 -34.57 12.67
N THR A 780 -1.05 -33.38 12.24
CA THR A 780 -0.45 -32.13 12.74
C THR A 780 -1.49 -31.17 13.27
N LEU A 781 -2.77 -31.55 13.28
CA LEU A 781 -3.87 -30.74 13.75
C LEU A 781 -4.82 -31.59 14.59
N LEU A 782 -5.17 -31.11 15.78
CA LEU A 782 -6.10 -31.75 16.70
C LEU A 782 -7.20 -30.75 17.09
N GLU A 783 -8.46 -31.18 17.03
CA GLU A 783 -9.58 -30.50 17.67
C GLU A 783 -10.12 -31.36 18.82
N LEU A 784 -10.25 -30.77 20.01
CA LEU A 784 -10.98 -31.33 21.13
C LEU A 784 -12.29 -30.59 21.30
N ARG A 785 -13.40 -31.31 21.46
CA ARG A 785 -14.72 -30.72 21.67
C ARG A 785 -15.46 -31.44 22.80
N VAL A 786 -15.88 -30.70 23.82
CA VAL A 786 -16.73 -31.22 24.91
C VAL A 786 -18.04 -31.73 24.33
N VAL A 787 -18.41 -32.93 24.77
CA VAL A 787 -19.70 -33.51 24.42
C VAL A 787 -20.61 -33.47 25.63
N SER A 788 -21.75 -32.83 25.40
CA SER A 788 -22.82 -32.63 26.36
C SER A 788 -23.59 -33.90 26.65
#